data_AF-A0A832I2C0-F1
#
_entry.id   AF-A0A832I2C0-F1
#
_cell.length_a   1.000
_cell.length_b   1.000
_cell.length_c   1.000
_cell.angle_alpha   90.00
_cell.angle_beta   90.00
_cell.angle_gamma   90.00
#
_symmetry.space_group_name_H-M   'P 1'
#
loop_
_entity.id
_entity.type
_entity.pdbx_description
1 polymer ?
#
loop_
_entity_poly.entity_id
_entity_poly.type
_entity_poly.pdbx_seq_one_letter_code
_entity_poly.pdbx_strand_id
1 'polypeptide(L)'
;MVEPREHRARARGARRGHAARRVRGPAPPREPVARQGARLPRGRLAVRDPRRTSHGSLGRRDGRRSPRGRGVRGRRRGDRRTAADGGVPLAGAGARGHVRRRARRRGRRGARAARHRVRGPRLPLDARAARRPARRGARPADPRGARPRVGPRRPRAAARRVASLSLAPPRRAGGRGAAPVTRRDDGAGELFPLQRALHDLRQRFGDVVLDAERGSLREHFVVVPAERLAEVARAAHVEWGAQLVHVFALDERDPHGRFRLHALFSMAPEDAVLTLVSAVPEDAPRYPSMTPGCPAAHWVERELRDLVGVVPEGHPDPRPLVAHDGWPAGAHPLRRDFTPPAEWSWAPRFAVPRDPSPGVFEVPVGPIHAGIIEPGHFRFTTVGESVLALDVRLGWAYRGLETLARGAPLGRALEIAERACGACAFSHALAFSQAVEEVAGLLAPPRARALRVLAAELERLAGHLADVAGILNDVACAVGFAEAMRLRETVQQACAALFGHRYLRGVCVPGGVLRDLDDPQQMWLRRVLADVRADAEALVAAAVANPEVLDRLRGTGPLPRAAALDLGVVGPAARASGLARDTRRDHPYAAYRELDFRVPVREEGDVLARLVVRAEEIQESLNLVDQLVLRLPGGPLNVHLDAIPAGGTGLALVESPRGRLVHWLRTGPGGTIAEWRMRSASHANWPAVAVAALEALVPDFPLVNKSFNLCYACADR
;
A
#
# COMPACT_ATOMS: atom_id res chain seq x y z
N MET A 1 54.37 -34.12 -1.68
CA MET A 1 55.42 -33.08 -1.75
C MET A 1 54.71 -31.73 -1.73
N VAL A 2 55.14 -30.67 -1.04
CA VAL A 2 55.93 -30.49 0.20
C VAL A 2 55.84 -28.97 0.52
N GLU A 3 55.88 -28.54 1.79
CA GLU A 3 55.91 -27.09 2.13
C GLU A 3 57.29 -26.46 1.81
N PRO A 4 57.40 -25.13 1.67
CA PRO A 4 57.74 -24.31 2.86
C PRO A 4 56.86 -23.04 2.96
N ARG A 5 56.57 -22.42 4.12
CA ARG A 5 57.20 -22.25 5.46
C ARG A 5 58.18 -21.08 5.64
N GLU A 6 57.72 -20.20 6.53
CA GLU A 6 58.38 -19.18 7.36
C GLU A 6 59.91 -19.17 7.51
N HIS A 7 60.44 -17.97 7.75
CA HIS A 7 61.63 -17.79 8.61
C HIS A 7 61.37 -16.79 9.75
N ARG A 8 62.05 -16.96 10.89
CA ARG A 8 61.82 -16.22 12.15
C ARG A 8 63.08 -15.53 12.69
N ALA A 9 62.89 -14.39 13.37
CA ALA A 9 63.66 -13.94 14.55
C ALA A 9 62.71 -13.13 15.45
N ARG A 10 62.60 -13.21 16.79
CA ARG A 10 63.35 -13.76 17.96
C ARG A 10 64.45 -12.88 18.61
N ALA A 11 64.02 -11.95 19.47
CA ALA A 11 64.68 -11.49 20.72
C ALA A 11 63.68 -10.62 21.51
N ARG A 12 63.66 -10.45 22.85
CA ARG A 12 64.12 -11.17 24.07
C ARG A 12 63.17 -10.69 25.21
N GLY A 13 63.22 -11.21 26.45
CA GLY A 13 62.36 -10.66 27.52
C GLY A 13 62.57 -11.13 28.97
N ALA A 14 62.01 -10.37 29.91
CA ALA A 14 61.84 -10.61 31.36
C ALA A 14 60.59 -9.79 31.82
N ARG A 15 59.68 -10.15 32.76
CA ARG A 15 59.76 -10.77 34.11
C ARG A 15 60.49 -9.86 35.13
N ARG A 16 59.97 -9.37 36.27
CA ARG A 16 58.70 -9.48 37.06
C ARG A 16 58.35 -8.06 37.61
N GLY A 17 57.23 -7.74 38.29
CA GLY A 17 55.99 -8.46 38.61
C GLY A 17 55.45 -8.20 40.04
N HIS A 18 54.19 -7.76 40.17
CA HIS A 18 53.39 -7.47 41.40
C HIS A 18 53.83 -6.35 42.37
N ALA A 19 52.95 -5.35 42.56
CA ALA A 19 52.26 -5.05 43.84
C ALA A 19 51.12 -4.03 43.58
N ALA A 20 50.16 -3.89 44.51
CA ALA A 20 48.99 -3.00 44.35
C ALA A 20 48.90 -1.94 45.46
N ARG A 21 48.41 -0.74 45.11
CA ARG A 21 47.85 0.23 46.06
C ARG A 21 46.69 1.01 45.44
N ARG A 22 45.62 1.23 46.21
CA ARG A 22 44.52 2.15 45.86
C ARG A 22 44.93 3.59 46.19
N VAL A 23 44.59 4.54 45.33
CA VAL A 23 44.52 5.98 45.65
C VAL A 23 43.17 6.50 45.17
N ARG A 24 42.58 7.45 45.91
CA ARG A 24 41.25 8.02 45.61
C ARG A 24 41.38 9.20 44.65
N GLY A 25 40.45 9.32 43.69
CA GLY A 25 40.22 10.58 42.97
C GLY A 25 39.48 11.59 43.86
N PRO A 26 39.64 12.91 43.64
CA PRO A 26 38.99 13.95 44.44
C PRO A 26 37.49 14.08 44.11
N ALA A 27 36.72 14.58 45.09
CA ALA A 27 35.31 14.92 44.92
C ALA A 27 35.15 16.40 44.52
N PRO A 28 34.10 16.77 43.75
CA PRO A 28 33.78 18.17 43.47
C PRO A 28 33.23 18.89 44.72
N PRO A 29 33.38 20.24 44.81
CA PRO A 29 33.00 21.02 45.98
C PRO A 29 31.48 21.18 46.14
N ARG A 30 31.05 21.63 47.33
CA ARG A 30 29.67 21.98 47.66
C ARG A 30 29.56 23.43 48.14
N GLU A 31 28.36 23.98 47.95
CA GLU A 31 27.77 25.13 48.67
C GLU A 31 28.43 26.52 48.47
N PRO A 32 27.72 27.63 48.77
CA PRO A 32 26.26 27.83 48.77
C PRO A 32 25.81 29.03 47.90
N VAL A 33 24.53 29.10 47.53
CA VAL A 33 23.91 30.32 46.96
C VAL A 33 22.75 30.76 47.85
N ALA A 34 22.74 32.05 48.21
CA ALA A 34 21.82 32.63 49.18
C ALA A 34 20.47 33.07 48.58
N ARG A 35 19.48 33.31 49.44
CA ARG A 35 18.11 33.71 49.07
C ARG A 35 17.98 35.22 48.82
N GLN A 36 17.66 35.61 47.59
CA GLN A 36 16.86 36.79 47.24
C GLN A 36 16.01 36.44 45.99
N GLY A 37 14.83 37.01 45.73
CA GLY A 37 14.11 38.01 46.54
C GLY A 37 12.94 38.71 45.83
N ALA A 38 12.45 38.20 44.69
CA ALA A 38 11.46 38.88 43.83
C ALA A 38 10.05 38.23 43.89
N ARG A 39 9.00 39.06 43.79
CA ARG A 39 7.58 38.65 43.84
C ARG A 39 6.91 38.86 42.48
N LEU A 40 6.12 37.89 42.03
CA LEU A 40 5.02 38.09 41.07
C LEU A 40 3.77 37.26 41.51
N PRO A 41 2.54 37.63 41.07
CA PRO A 41 1.33 37.39 41.88
C PRO A 41 0.69 36.00 41.71
N ARG A 42 -0.02 35.57 42.76
CA ARG A 42 -0.81 34.32 42.78
C ARG A 42 -2.21 34.53 42.19
N GLY A 43 -2.48 33.94 41.03
CA GLY A 43 -3.85 33.66 40.62
C GLY A 43 -4.44 32.52 41.48
N ARG A 44 -5.60 32.75 42.10
CA ARG A 44 -6.36 31.70 42.81
C ARG A 44 -7.41 31.11 41.86
N LEU A 45 -7.42 29.80 41.70
CA LEU A 45 -8.61 29.04 41.31
C LEU A 45 -8.87 27.98 42.39
N ALA A 46 -10.09 27.97 42.91
CA ALA A 46 -10.45 27.18 44.09
C ALA A 46 -11.27 25.95 43.70
N VAL A 47 -10.92 24.80 44.28
CA VAL A 47 -11.71 23.57 44.18
C VAL A 47 -13.01 23.72 44.96
N ARG A 48 -14.15 23.38 44.35
CA ARG A 48 -15.43 23.14 45.03
C ARG A 48 -16.23 22.02 44.37
N ASP A 49 -16.27 20.86 45.04
CA ASP A 49 -17.47 20.01 45.08
C ASP A 49 -18.57 20.78 45.85
N PRO A 50 -19.85 20.64 45.48
CA PRO A 50 -20.78 20.17 46.51
C PRO A 50 -21.87 19.20 46.01
N ARG A 51 -22.13 18.17 46.83
CA ARG A 51 -23.31 17.29 46.72
C ARG A 51 -24.55 17.88 47.42
N ARG A 52 -25.73 17.66 46.80
CA ARG A 52 -27.09 17.48 47.39
C ARG A 52 -27.69 18.54 48.34
N THR A 53 -28.76 19.18 47.88
CA THR A 53 -30.04 19.51 48.59
C THR A 53 -31.09 19.95 47.54
N SER A 54 -32.41 19.95 47.73
CA SER A 54 -33.39 18.92 48.18
C SER A 54 -34.80 19.55 48.27
N HIS A 55 -35.82 18.99 47.58
CA HIS A 55 -37.23 19.48 47.51
C HIS A 55 -37.40 20.87 46.82
N GLY A 56 -38.54 21.29 46.27
CA GLY A 56 -39.85 20.70 45.90
C GLY A 56 -40.45 21.51 44.72
N SER A 57 -41.67 21.36 44.20
CA SER A 57 -42.85 20.55 44.60
C SER A 57 -43.88 20.41 43.46
N LEU A 58 -44.60 19.27 43.43
CA LEU A 58 -46.01 19.08 43.01
C LEU A 58 -46.59 19.81 41.76
N GLY A 59 -46.93 19.01 40.74
CA GLY A 59 -48.06 19.21 39.83
C GLY A 59 -48.77 17.86 39.59
N ARG A 60 -50.10 17.78 39.63
CA ARG A 60 -50.86 16.52 39.69
C ARG A 60 -52.15 16.57 38.83
N ARG A 61 -52.73 15.39 38.59
CA ARG A 61 -54.03 15.09 37.93
C ARG A 61 -54.01 15.14 36.39
N ASP A 62 -54.80 14.36 35.65
CA ASP A 62 -55.54 13.08 35.85
C ASP A 62 -55.75 12.51 34.40
N GLY A 63 -56.07 11.25 34.10
CA GLY A 63 -56.49 10.06 34.85
C GLY A 63 -57.54 9.27 34.04
N ARG A 64 -57.80 7.98 34.35
CA ARG A 64 -58.78 7.05 33.69
C ARG A 64 -58.34 6.49 32.32
N ARG A 65 -58.75 5.28 31.88
CA ARG A 65 -59.40 4.10 32.51
C ARG A 65 -59.19 2.84 31.64
N SER A 66 -59.07 1.66 32.25
CA SER A 66 -59.34 0.33 31.63
C SER A 66 -60.81 -0.08 31.93
N PRO A 67 -61.49 -1.07 31.28
CA PRO A 67 -61.21 -2.52 31.52
C PRO A 67 -61.69 -3.60 30.47
N ARG A 68 -61.20 -4.85 30.61
CA ARG A 68 -61.80 -6.17 30.17
C ARG A 68 -61.92 -6.44 28.64
N GLY A 69 -61.96 -7.70 28.14
CA GLY A 69 -61.65 -9.02 28.74
C GLY A 69 -62.38 -10.24 28.09
N ARG A 70 -61.85 -11.49 28.29
CA ARG A 70 -62.36 -12.84 27.83
C ARG A 70 -62.17 -13.15 26.32
N GLY A 71 -62.08 -14.40 25.82
CA GLY A 71 -61.97 -15.77 26.37
C GLY A 71 -61.80 -16.80 25.20
N VAL A 72 -61.13 -17.98 25.26
CA VAL A 72 -61.29 -19.24 26.06
C VAL A 72 -61.82 -20.44 25.21
N ARG A 73 -61.18 -21.63 25.32
CA ARG A 73 -61.39 -22.97 24.63
C ARG A 73 -60.64 -23.17 23.28
N GLY A 74 -60.12 -24.35 22.89
CA GLY A 74 -59.53 -25.47 23.67
C GLY A 74 -60.06 -26.92 23.43
N ARG A 75 -59.17 -27.88 23.05
CA ARG A 75 -59.08 -29.35 23.34
C ARG A 75 -58.09 -30.04 22.36
N ARG A 76 -57.09 -30.86 22.77
CA ARG A 76 -57.04 -32.32 23.15
C ARG A 76 -57.49 -33.28 22.01
N ARG A 77 -56.89 -34.45 21.74
CA ARG A 77 -55.86 -35.35 22.36
C ARG A 77 -54.76 -35.67 21.31
N GLY A 78 -53.64 -36.41 21.48
CA GLY A 78 -53.15 -37.54 22.30
C GLY A 78 -52.18 -38.36 21.40
N ASP A 79 -51.31 -39.30 21.82
CA ASP A 79 -51.09 -39.94 23.13
C ASP A 79 -49.73 -40.72 23.13
N ARG A 80 -48.96 -40.72 24.26
CA ARG A 80 -47.86 -41.68 24.67
C ARG A 80 -46.61 -41.84 23.75
N ARG A 81 -45.41 -42.29 24.14
CA ARG A 81 -44.67 -42.79 25.37
C ARG A 81 -43.15 -42.77 24.97
N THR A 82 -42.06 -42.85 25.75
CA THR A 82 -41.60 -42.75 27.18
C THR A 82 -40.05 -42.61 27.07
N ALA A 83 -39.31 -41.71 27.74
CA ALA A 83 -39.08 -41.48 29.17
C ALA A 83 -38.04 -42.43 29.83
N ALA A 84 -36.76 -42.01 29.87
CA ALA A 84 -35.71 -42.25 30.89
C ALA A 84 -34.34 -41.77 30.32
N ASP A 85 -33.27 -41.47 31.08
CA ASP A 85 -33.09 -40.71 32.34
C ASP A 85 -31.57 -40.45 32.52
N GLY A 86 -31.16 -39.53 33.42
CA GLY A 86 -29.80 -39.42 33.95
C GLY A 86 -28.74 -38.61 33.16
N GLY A 87 -27.74 -38.09 33.89
CA GLY A 87 -26.55 -37.43 33.33
C GLY A 87 -25.59 -36.91 34.42
N VAL A 88 -24.39 -36.42 34.02
CA VAL A 88 -23.36 -35.74 34.86
C VAL A 88 -22.62 -36.70 35.87
N PRO A 89 -21.35 -36.49 36.31
CA PRO A 89 -20.25 -35.55 35.96
C PRO A 89 -18.90 -36.22 35.54
N LEU A 90 -17.83 -35.41 35.54
CA LEU A 90 -16.39 -35.73 35.36
C LEU A 90 -15.73 -36.49 36.55
N ALA A 91 -14.57 -37.14 36.32
CA ALA A 91 -13.24 -36.83 36.92
C ALA A 91 -12.27 -38.03 37.17
N GLY A 92 -10.95 -37.74 37.09
CA GLY A 92 -9.82 -38.51 37.65
C GLY A 92 -9.14 -39.55 36.74
N ALA A 93 -7.94 -40.08 37.04
CA ALA A 93 -6.77 -39.59 37.80
C ALA A 93 -5.59 -40.61 37.71
N GLY A 94 -4.33 -40.15 37.79
CA GLY A 94 -3.12 -41.02 37.92
C GLY A 94 -2.46 -41.45 36.59
N ALA A 95 -1.18 -41.89 36.56
CA ALA A 95 -0.18 -42.00 37.64
C ALA A 95 1.26 -41.78 37.10
N ARG A 96 2.27 -41.77 37.99
CA ARG A 96 3.68 -41.43 37.68
C ARG A 96 4.49 -42.64 37.18
N GLY A 97 5.44 -42.42 36.28
CA GLY A 97 6.47 -43.40 35.86
C GLY A 97 7.81 -42.71 35.56
N HIS A 98 8.93 -43.35 35.88
CA HIS A 98 10.26 -42.71 35.96
C HIS A 98 11.35 -43.50 35.19
N VAL A 99 12.55 -42.92 35.12
CA VAL A 99 13.88 -43.59 35.03
C VAL A 99 14.52 -43.94 33.64
N ARG A 100 15.65 -43.23 33.41
CA ARG A 100 16.94 -43.59 32.75
C ARG A 100 17.12 -43.70 31.22
N ARG A 101 17.88 -42.71 30.74
CA ARG A 101 18.93 -42.77 29.68
C ARG A 101 19.71 -44.11 29.63
N ARG A 102 20.17 -44.49 28.42
CA ARG A 102 21.58 -44.92 28.18
C ARG A 102 21.99 -44.73 26.71
N ALA A 103 23.30 -44.60 26.45
CA ALA A 103 23.86 -44.36 25.11
C ALA A 103 25.17 -45.13 24.85
N ARG A 104 25.32 -45.66 23.64
CA ARG A 104 26.54 -46.18 22.97
C ARG A 104 26.29 -45.98 21.45
N ARG A 105 27.10 -45.38 20.58
CA ARG A 105 28.54 -45.05 20.43
C ARG A 105 29.39 -46.15 19.75
N ARG A 106 29.94 -45.82 18.57
CA ARG A 106 30.77 -46.61 17.60
C ARG A 106 29.98 -47.61 16.71
N GLY A 107 30.28 -47.79 15.42
CA GLY A 107 31.13 -47.00 14.50
C GLY A 107 31.63 -47.75 13.23
N ARG A 108 32.26 -47.00 12.31
CA ARG A 108 33.06 -47.39 11.10
C ARG A 108 32.37 -47.82 9.77
N ARG A 109 32.82 -47.14 8.70
CA ARG A 109 33.16 -47.62 7.32
C ARG A 109 32.09 -48.28 6.43
N GLY A 110 31.41 -47.43 5.64
CA GLY A 110 31.59 -47.31 4.17
C GLY A 110 31.42 -48.53 3.23
N ALA A 111 30.45 -48.42 2.32
CA ALA A 111 30.36 -49.17 1.05
C ALA A 111 29.79 -48.24 -0.06
N ARG A 112 29.92 -48.61 -1.35
CA ARG A 112 29.45 -47.81 -2.50
C ARG A 112 28.06 -48.26 -2.98
N ALA A 113 27.26 -47.26 -3.39
CA ALA A 113 26.24 -47.28 -4.45
C ALA A 113 25.33 -48.51 -4.66
N ALA A 114 24.04 -48.35 -4.39
CA ALA A 114 22.96 -48.96 -5.17
C ALA A 114 21.76 -48.00 -5.29
N ARG A 115 21.01 -48.11 -6.39
CA ARG A 115 19.91 -47.20 -6.76
C ARG A 115 18.59 -47.70 -6.18
N HIS A 116 17.72 -46.82 -5.70
CA HIS A 116 16.26 -46.97 -5.90
C HIS A 116 15.59 -45.59 -5.99
N ARG A 117 14.86 -45.34 -7.09
CA ARG A 117 13.93 -44.21 -7.24
C ARG A 117 12.51 -44.77 -7.18
N VAL A 118 11.68 -44.26 -6.28
CA VAL A 118 10.22 -44.48 -6.34
C VAL A 118 9.64 -43.55 -7.42
N ARG A 119 8.78 -44.07 -8.29
CA ARG A 119 8.06 -43.29 -9.31
C ARG A 119 6.60 -43.11 -8.88
N GLY A 120 6.11 -41.87 -8.89
CA GLY A 120 4.69 -41.59 -9.10
C GLY A 120 4.35 -41.68 -10.61
N PRO A 121 3.08 -41.94 -10.98
CA PRO A 121 2.69 -42.17 -12.37
C PRO A 121 2.72 -40.90 -13.23
N ARG A 122 2.99 -41.08 -14.52
CA ARG A 122 2.69 -40.11 -15.59
C ARG A 122 1.63 -40.72 -16.49
N LEU A 123 0.63 -39.94 -16.90
CA LEU A 123 -0.28 -40.33 -17.97
C LEU A 123 0.41 -40.12 -19.33
N PRO A 124 0.12 -40.96 -20.35
CA PRO A 124 0.79 -40.89 -21.64
C PRO A 124 0.18 -39.83 -22.57
N LEU A 125 1.05 -39.21 -23.37
CA LEU A 125 0.70 -38.66 -24.67
C LEU A 125 1.17 -39.66 -25.72
N ASP A 126 0.32 -39.97 -26.70
CA ASP A 126 0.78 -40.50 -27.98
C ASP A 126 -0.13 -40.03 -29.12
N ALA A 127 0.35 -40.09 -30.36
CA ALA A 127 -0.19 -39.30 -31.47
C ALA A 127 -0.44 -40.11 -32.75
N ARG A 128 -1.29 -39.55 -33.63
CA ARG A 128 -1.17 -39.50 -35.12
C ARG A 128 -2.53 -39.53 -35.83
N ALA A 129 -2.79 -38.51 -36.64
CA ALA A 129 -3.40 -38.66 -37.96
C ALA A 129 -2.99 -37.45 -38.82
N ALA A 130 -2.77 -37.65 -40.13
CA ALA A 130 -2.34 -36.59 -41.04
C ALA A 130 -3.35 -36.42 -42.19
N ARG A 131 -3.43 -35.20 -42.76
CA ARG A 131 -3.78 -34.96 -44.18
C ARG A 131 -3.50 -33.53 -44.64
N ARG A 132 -2.92 -33.45 -45.85
CA ARG A 132 -2.67 -32.31 -46.76
C ARG A 132 -2.40 -32.94 -48.14
N PRO A 133 -2.38 -32.20 -49.27
CA PRO A 133 -3.15 -31.00 -49.63
C PRO A 133 -3.75 -31.08 -51.06
N ALA A 134 -4.68 -30.19 -51.44
CA ALA A 134 -4.89 -29.66 -52.82
C ALA A 134 -6.14 -28.75 -52.88
N ARG A 135 -6.46 -28.06 -53.99
CA ARG A 135 -5.79 -26.95 -54.74
C ARG A 135 -6.70 -26.58 -55.94
N ARG A 136 -6.82 -25.29 -56.29
CA ARG A 136 -7.65 -24.71 -57.41
C ARG A 136 -9.18 -24.73 -57.15
N GLY A 137 -9.97 -23.76 -57.62
CA GLY A 137 -9.63 -22.48 -58.27
C GLY A 137 -10.84 -21.64 -58.75
N ALA A 138 -10.59 -20.38 -59.14
CA ALA A 138 -11.44 -19.45 -59.94
C ALA A 138 -12.81 -18.93 -59.39
N ARG A 139 -12.79 -17.64 -58.98
CA ARG A 139 -13.59 -16.45 -59.45
C ARG A 139 -14.77 -16.64 -60.44
N PRO A 140 -15.66 -15.62 -60.62
CA PRO A 140 -16.11 -14.53 -59.70
C PRO A 140 -17.62 -14.16 -59.83
N ALA A 141 -18.17 -13.29 -58.94
CA ALA A 141 -19.26 -12.34 -59.26
C ALA A 141 -19.47 -11.22 -58.21
N ASP A 142 -19.77 -10.03 -58.71
CA ASP A 142 -20.39 -8.81 -58.14
C ASP A 142 -21.24 -8.23 -59.33
N PRO A 143 -22.24 -7.30 -59.25
CA PRO A 143 -22.43 -6.25 -58.24
C PRO A 143 -23.91 -5.83 -57.91
N ARG A 144 -24.04 -4.72 -57.15
CA ARG A 144 -25.25 -3.84 -56.96
C ARG A 144 -26.31 -4.36 -55.96
N GLY A 145 -27.02 -3.50 -55.21
CA GLY A 145 -26.86 -2.06 -55.01
C GLY A 145 -28.07 -1.37 -54.34
N ALA A 146 -27.95 -0.06 -54.10
CA ALA A 146 -28.99 0.92 -53.74
C ALA A 146 -29.58 1.00 -52.30
N ARG A 147 -29.93 2.25 -51.97
CA ARG A 147 -30.57 2.85 -50.76
C ARG A 147 -32.11 2.90 -50.97
N PRO A 148 -33.03 3.21 -49.98
CA PRO A 148 -33.00 4.44 -49.16
C PRO A 148 -33.63 4.43 -47.75
N ARG A 149 -33.61 5.62 -47.11
CA ARG A 149 -34.27 5.98 -45.82
C ARG A 149 -35.45 6.93 -46.07
N VAL A 150 -36.62 6.68 -45.48
CA VAL A 150 -37.69 7.60 -44.97
C VAL A 150 -38.53 6.73 -43.99
N GLY A 151 -39.15 7.16 -42.88
CA GLY A 151 -39.33 8.45 -42.20
C GLY A 151 -40.12 8.20 -40.87
N PRO A 152 -40.38 9.21 -40.02
CA PRO A 152 -40.71 8.99 -38.60
C PRO A 152 -42.21 8.99 -38.24
N ARG A 153 -42.58 8.30 -37.15
CA ARG A 153 -43.83 8.53 -36.40
C ARG A 153 -43.63 8.50 -34.87
N ARG A 154 -44.07 9.57 -34.21
CA ARG A 154 -44.45 9.67 -32.78
C ARG A 154 -45.89 9.10 -32.61
N PRO A 155 -46.39 8.65 -31.44
CA PRO A 155 -46.68 9.60 -30.34
C PRO A 155 -46.76 9.12 -28.87
N ARG A 156 -46.79 10.14 -27.99
CA ARG A 156 -47.45 10.23 -26.67
C ARG A 156 -46.89 9.42 -25.49
N ALA A 157 -47.22 9.92 -24.30
CA ALA A 157 -46.62 9.59 -23.02
C ALA A 157 -47.66 9.04 -22.03
N ALA A 158 -47.18 8.35 -21.00
CA ALA A 158 -47.91 8.14 -19.74
C ALA A 158 -46.91 8.30 -18.59
N ALA A 159 -47.29 9.04 -17.54
CA ALA A 159 -46.44 9.29 -16.38
C ALA A 159 -46.84 8.41 -15.19
N ARG A 160 -45.86 7.91 -14.43
CA ARG A 160 -46.05 7.44 -13.06
C ARG A 160 -44.97 8.02 -12.17
N ARG A 161 -45.37 8.58 -11.03
CA ARG A 161 -44.47 9.05 -9.98
C ARG A 161 -44.04 7.87 -9.12
N VAL A 162 -42.77 7.84 -8.72
CA VAL A 162 -42.28 7.11 -7.55
C VAL A 162 -41.61 8.15 -6.65
N ALA A 163 -41.92 8.13 -5.36
CA ALA A 163 -41.38 9.12 -4.42
C ALA A 163 -40.03 8.66 -3.87
N SER A 164 -39.00 9.50 -3.98
CA SER A 164 -37.74 9.34 -3.27
C SER A 164 -37.69 10.28 -2.05
N LEU A 165 -37.31 9.74 -0.89
CA LEU A 165 -37.12 10.51 0.33
C LEU A 165 -35.77 11.24 0.27
N SER A 166 -35.79 12.54 -0.06
CA SER A 166 -34.61 13.40 -0.03
C SER A 166 -34.46 14.04 1.34
N LEU A 167 -33.34 13.76 2.03
CA LEU A 167 -32.94 14.49 3.23
C LEU A 167 -32.30 15.82 2.81
N ALA A 168 -32.95 16.93 3.16
CA ALA A 168 -32.51 18.27 2.77
C ALA A 168 -31.32 18.78 3.61
N PRO A 169 -30.33 19.46 3.01
CA PRO A 169 -29.24 20.11 3.75
C PRO A 169 -29.73 21.36 4.52
N PRO A 170 -29.04 21.76 5.60
CA PRO A 170 -29.42 22.93 6.39
C PRO A 170 -29.29 24.26 5.63
N ARG A 171 -30.15 25.22 5.96
CA ARG A 171 -30.20 26.54 5.32
C ARG A 171 -29.03 27.44 5.73
N ARG A 172 -28.44 28.17 4.77
CA ARG A 172 -27.52 29.29 5.05
C ARG A 172 -28.26 30.47 5.67
N ALA A 173 -27.68 31.09 6.70
CA ALA A 173 -28.01 32.44 7.13
C ALA A 173 -27.27 33.49 6.26
N GLY A 174 -27.73 34.75 6.29
CA GLY A 174 -27.18 35.83 5.46
C GLY A 174 -25.75 36.25 5.83
N GLY A 175 -25.00 36.76 4.86
CA GLY A 175 -23.61 37.21 5.03
C GLY A 175 -23.43 38.73 5.02
N ARG A 176 -22.17 39.17 4.95
CA ARG A 176 -21.74 40.50 4.52
C ARG A 176 -20.65 40.34 3.45
N GLY A 177 -20.62 41.25 2.48
CA GLY A 177 -19.90 41.06 1.22
C GLY A 177 -18.41 41.41 1.25
N ALA A 178 -17.69 40.92 0.24
CA ALA A 178 -16.42 41.47 -0.22
C ALA A 178 -16.62 42.07 -1.62
N ALA A 179 -15.91 43.15 -1.93
CA ALA A 179 -16.03 43.85 -3.21
C ALA A 179 -15.45 43.03 -4.39
N PRO A 180 -15.91 43.23 -5.63
CA PRO A 180 -15.35 42.55 -6.80
C PRO A 180 -13.91 43.02 -7.05
N VAL A 181 -12.95 42.12 -6.87
CA VAL A 181 -11.57 42.35 -7.36
C VAL A 181 -11.60 42.27 -8.88
N THR A 182 -11.46 43.42 -9.52
CA THR A 182 -11.25 43.50 -10.98
C THR A 182 -9.95 42.79 -11.33
N ARG A 183 -10.03 41.70 -12.09
CA ARG A 183 -8.84 41.13 -12.74
C ARG A 183 -8.25 42.22 -13.66
N ARG A 184 -6.96 42.52 -13.49
CA ARG A 184 -6.18 43.07 -14.60
C ARG A 184 -5.95 41.95 -15.59
N ASP A 185 -6.17 42.26 -16.86
CA ASP A 185 -6.04 41.32 -17.96
C ASP A 185 -4.63 41.40 -18.54
N ASP A 186 -3.65 41.05 -17.69
CA ASP A 186 -2.23 41.08 -18.04
C ASP A 186 -1.93 39.85 -18.92
N GLY A 187 -1.89 40.06 -20.24
CA GLY A 187 -2.01 39.03 -21.29
C GLY A 187 -0.88 38.01 -21.45
N ALA A 188 -0.51 37.30 -20.39
CA ALA A 188 0.29 36.08 -20.44
C ALA A 188 -0.62 34.85 -20.19
N GLY A 189 -0.85 34.04 -21.23
CA GLY A 189 -1.67 32.84 -21.12
C GLY A 189 -1.11 31.85 -20.09
N GLU A 190 -1.95 31.38 -19.17
CA GLU A 190 -1.53 30.50 -18.08
C GLU A 190 -0.96 29.18 -18.60
N LEU A 191 0.37 29.02 -18.54
CA LEU A 191 1.04 27.77 -18.88
C LEU A 191 0.59 26.64 -17.95
N PHE A 192 0.26 25.50 -18.56
CA PHE A 192 -0.05 24.23 -17.88
C PHE A 192 1.12 23.78 -16.96
N PRO A 193 0.88 22.97 -15.91
CA PRO A 193 1.88 22.63 -14.91
C PRO A 193 3.21 22.12 -15.47
N LEU A 194 3.21 21.20 -16.45
CA LEU A 194 4.42 20.71 -17.10
C LEU A 194 5.07 21.80 -17.95
N GLN A 195 4.30 22.57 -18.71
CA GLN A 195 4.83 23.66 -19.55
C GLN A 195 5.51 24.75 -18.71
N ARG A 196 4.93 25.06 -17.55
CA ARG A 196 5.50 25.98 -16.56
C ARG A 196 6.80 25.42 -15.98
N ALA A 197 6.82 24.16 -15.54
CA ALA A 197 8.02 23.50 -15.05
C ALA A 197 9.14 23.46 -16.11
N LEU A 198 8.84 23.08 -17.35
CA LEU A 198 9.80 23.04 -18.46
C LEU A 198 10.28 24.44 -18.89
N HIS A 199 9.47 25.48 -18.73
CA HIS A 199 9.90 26.86 -18.95
C HIS A 199 10.82 27.34 -17.82
N ASP A 200 10.43 27.11 -16.56
CA ASP A 200 11.19 27.50 -15.37
C ASP A 200 12.55 26.79 -15.29
N LEU A 201 12.58 25.49 -15.63
CA LEU A 201 13.80 24.72 -15.90
C LEU A 201 14.71 25.39 -16.92
N ARG A 202 14.18 25.88 -18.04
CA ARG A 202 14.98 26.54 -19.08
C ARG A 202 15.46 27.94 -18.70
N GLN A 203 14.75 28.66 -17.83
CA GLN A 203 15.10 30.03 -17.43
C GLN A 203 16.04 30.07 -16.22
N ARG A 204 15.81 29.24 -15.20
CA ARG A 204 16.56 29.24 -13.92
C ARG A 204 17.62 28.15 -13.82
N PHE A 205 17.49 27.12 -14.65
CA PHE A 205 18.36 25.95 -14.68
C PHE A 205 18.82 25.62 -16.11
N GLY A 206 18.74 26.56 -17.05
CA GLY A 206 19.11 26.37 -18.46
C GLY A 206 20.61 26.14 -18.66
N ASP A 207 21.42 26.56 -17.69
CA ASP A 207 22.83 26.23 -17.50
C ASP A 207 23.07 24.78 -17.06
N VAL A 208 22.03 24.09 -16.56
CA VAL A 208 22.11 22.76 -15.95
C VAL A 208 21.25 21.67 -16.60
N VAL A 209 20.31 22.01 -17.48
CA VAL A 209 19.56 21.04 -18.29
C VAL A 209 20.50 20.51 -19.38
N LEU A 210 21.13 19.36 -19.11
CA LEU A 210 22.07 18.72 -20.02
C LEU A 210 21.37 18.06 -21.23
N ASP A 211 20.14 17.60 -21.03
CA ASP A 211 19.27 17.02 -22.05
C ASP A 211 17.79 17.06 -21.60
N ALA A 212 16.86 16.98 -22.54
CA ALA A 212 15.41 17.06 -22.30
C ALA A 212 14.61 16.16 -23.27
N GLU A 213 14.84 14.84 -23.19
CA GLU A 213 14.14 13.85 -24.01
C GLU A 213 12.67 13.65 -23.59
N ARG A 214 11.76 13.54 -24.57
CA ARG A 214 10.45 12.93 -24.33
C ARG A 214 10.63 11.41 -24.34
N GLY A 215 10.37 10.76 -23.22
CA GLY A 215 10.49 9.32 -23.05
C GLY A 215 9.27 8.60 -23.61
N SER A 216 8.37 8.17 -22.72
CA SER A 216 7.10 7.58 -23.14
C SER A 216 6.09 8.64 -23.58
N LEU A 217 4.85 8.23 -23.86
CA LEU A 217 3.76 9.15 -24.20
C LEU A 217 3.54 10.23 -23.11
N ARG A 218 3.85 9.93 -21.84
CA ARG A 218 3.60 10.81 -20.68
C ARG A 218 4.85 11.16 -19.85
N GLU A 219 5.97 10.46 -20.04
CA GLU A 219 7.19 10.66 -19.25
C GLU A 219 8.14 11.63 -19.98
N HIS A 220 8.54 12.69 -19.27
CA HIS A 220 9.46 13.72 -19.75
C HIS A 220 10.75 13.65 -18.95
N PHE A 221 11.85 13.20 -19.58
CA PHE A 221 13.15 13.16 -18.93
C PHE A 221 13.82 14.53 -19.00
N VAL A 222 14.45 14.94 -17.90
CA VAL A 222 15.28 16.14 -17.83
C VAL A 222 16.57 15.75 -17.11
N VAL A 223 17.70 15.83 -17.82
CA VAL A 223 18.99 15.41 -17.29
C VAL A 223 19.63 16.58 -16.56
N VAL A 224 19.97 16.40 -15.28
CA VAL A 224 20.62 17.40 -14.42
C VAL A 224 21.82 16.77 -13.68
N PRO A 225 22.93 17.50 -13.45
CA PRO A 225 24.02 17.07 -12.59
C PRO A 225 23.52 16.70 -11.17
N ALA A 226 24.16 15.73 -10.56
CA ALA A 226 23.79 15.22 -9.24
C ALA A 226 23.81 16.33 -8.16
N GLU A 227 24.76 17.25 -8.29
CA GLU A 227 25.00 18.39 -7.39
C GLU A 227 23.82 19.37 -7.33
N ARG A 228 23.04 19.46 -8.41
CA ARG A 228 21.86 20.36 -8.52
C ARG A 228 20.53 19.60 -8.39
N LEU A 229 20.54 18.26 -8.37
CA LEU A 229 19.33 17.42 -8.28
C LEU A 229 18.43 17.80 -7.09
N ALA A 230 18.99 18.03 -5.91
CA ALA A 230 18.23 18.41 -4.72
C ALA A 230 17.55 19.79 -4.84
N GLU A 231 18.18 20.73 -5.53
CA GLU A 231 17.66 22.08 -5.75
C GLU A 231 16.49 22.07 -6.74
N VAL A 232 16.64 21.33 -7.85
CA VAL A 232 15.59 21.17 -8.87
C VAL A 232 14.43 20.33 -8.32
N ALA A 233 14.70 19.29 -7.52
CA ALA A 233 13.68 18.51 -6.82
C ALA A 233 12.87 19.35 -5.81
N ARG A 234 13.54 20.26 -5.08
CA ARG A 234 12.88 21.23 -4.18
C ARG A 234 11.99 22.19 -4.98
N ALA A 235 12.46 22.73 -6.10
CA ALA A 235 11.65 23.59 -6.97
C ALA A 235 10.42 22.83 -7.51
N ALA A 236 10.59 21.61 -8.01
CA ALA A 236 9.49 20.77 -8.47
C ALA A 236 8.44 20.52 -7.38
N HIS A 237 8.88 20.19 -6.17
CA HIS A 237 7.98 19.89 -5.06
C HIS A 237 7.26 21.12 -4.51
N VAL A 238 8.00 22.19 -4.22
CA VAL A 238 7.51 23.35 -3.45
C VAL A 238 6.96 24.45 -4.36
N GLU A 239 7.60 24.70 -5.51
CA GLU A 239 7.35 25.87 -6.35
C GLU A 239 6.43 25.51 -7.54
N TRP A 240 6.55 24.30 -8.09
CA TRP A 240 5.63 23.78 -9.13
C TRP A 240 4.52 22.88 -8.56
N GLY A 241 4.56 22.56 -7.26
CA GLY A 241 3.54 21.78 -6.55
C GLY A 241 3.49 20.28 -6.90
N ALA A 242 4.52 19.76 -7.59
CA ALA A 242 4.53 18.41 -8.12
C ALA A 242 4.70 17.35 -7.00
N GLN A 243 4.01 16.21 -7.14
CA GLN A 243 4.11 15.13 -6.15
C GLN A 243 5.24 14.16 -6.52
N LEU A 244 6.19 13.95 -5.61
CA LEU A 244 7.22 12.91 -5.77
C LEU A 244 6.58 11.51 -5.80
N VAL A 245 6.63 10.87 -6.96
CA VAL A 245 6.06 9.55 -7.26
C VAL A 245 7.00 8.45 -6.81
N HIS A 246 8.28 8.53 -7.16
CA HIS A 246 9.32 7.56 -6.78
C HIS A 246 10.71 8.18 -7.00
N VAL A 247 11.72 7.71 -6.26
CA VAL A 247 13.14 7.86 -6.64
C VAL A 247 13.74 6.46 -6.72
N PHE A 248 14.53 6.20 -7.75
CA PHE A 248 15.34 4.97 -7.85
C PHE A 248 16.69 5.23 -8.51
N ALA A 249 17.58 4.23 -8.44
CA ALA A 249 18.81 4.19 -9.22
C ALA A 249 18.88 2.94 -10.10
N LEU A 250 19.58 3.07 -11.22
CA LEU A 250 20.02 1.98 -12.08
C LEU A 250 21.54 1.82 -11.94
N ASP A 251 21.99 0.58 -11.86
CA ASP A 251 23.42 0.25 -11.88
C ASP A 251 23.90 0.20 -13.33
N GLU A 252 24.69 1.18 -13.76
CA GLU A 252 25.23 1.29 -15.13
C GLU A 252 26.77 1.41 -15.12
N ARG A 253 27.41 0.93 -14.04
CA ARG A 253 28.87 0.94 -13.87
C ARG A 253 29.61 0.24 -15.01
N ASP A 254 29.10 -0.92 -15.42
CA ASP A 254 29.48 -1.56 -16.66
C ASP A 254 28.52 -1.11 -17.79
N PRO A 255 28.97 -0.41 -18.86
CA PRO A 255 30.34 0.07 -19.14
C PRO A 255 30.56 1.57 -18.83
N HIS A 256 29.66 2.25 -18.11
CA HIS A 256 29.62 3.73 -18.02
C HIS A 256 30.20 4.34 -16.74
N GLY A 257 30.79 3.55 -15.82
CA GLY A 257 31.44 4.03 -14.59
C GLY A 257 30.52 4.77 -13.60
N ARG A 258 29.20 4.57 -13.69
CA ARG A 258 28.21 5.40 -12.98
C ARG A 258 26.92 4.68 -12.62
N PHE A 259 26.27 5.17 -11.57
CA PHE A 259 24.85 4.95 -11.30
C PHE A 259 24.02 6.01 -12.01
N ARG A 260 22.79 5.67 -12.42
CA ARG A 260 21.82 6.63 -12.96
C ARG A 260 20.65 6.78 -11.99
N LEU A 261 20.54 7.93 -11.33
CA LEU A 261 19.38 8.30 -10.51
C LEU A 261 18.22 8.76 -11.40
N HIS A 262 17.01 8.43 -10.97
CA HIS A 262 15.75 8.91 -11.53
C HIS A 262 14.84 9.38 -10.38
N ALA A 263 14.36 10.62 -10.41
CA ALA A 263 13.37 11.16 -9.47
C ALA A 263 12.11 11.60 -10.24
N LEU A 264 11.01 10.87 -10.04
CA LEU A 264 9.77 10.97 -10.81
C LEU A 264 8.77 11.87 -10.08
N PHE A 265 8.27 12.91 -10.75
CA PHE A 265 7.31 13.88 -10.23
C PHE A 265 6.01 13.89 -11.06
N SER A 266 4.87 13.71 -10.41
CA SER A 266 3.54 13.81 -11.03
C SER A 266 3.15 15.28 -11.19
N MET A 267 2.80 15.67 -12.41
CA MET A 267 2.37 17.04 -12.77
C MET A 267 0.84 17.21 -12.74
N ALA A 268 0.13 16.36 -11.99
CA ALA A 268 -1.32 16.35 -11.90
C ALA A 268 -1.89 17.75 -11.55
N PRO A 269 -2.98 18.22 -12.19
CA PRO A 269 -3.94 17.46 -12.99
C PRO A 269 -3.54 17.21 -14.45
N GLU A 270 -2.34 17.59 -14.88
CA GLU A 270 -1.81 17.20 -16.19
C GLU A 270 -1.38 15.72 -16.15
N ASP A 271 -1.79 14.91 -17.14
CA ASP A 271 -1.50 13.46 -17.23
C ASP A 271 -0.06 13.22 -17.71
N ALA A 272 0.90 13.76 -16.98
CA ALA A 272 2.33 13.77 -17.28
C ALA A 272 3.20 13.53 -16.04
N VAL A 273 4.38 12.97 -16.27
CA VAL A 273 5.41 12.76 -15.25
C VAL A 273 6.70 13.44 -15.71
N LEU A 274 7.24 14.31 -14.87
CA LEU A 274 8.57 14.90 -15.03
C LEU A 274 9.58 14.00 -14.29
N THR A 275 10.55 13.46 -15.00
CA THR A 275 11.57 12.58 -14.43
C THR A 275 12.93 13.25 -14.50
N LEU A 276 13.42 13.74 -13.35
CA LEU A 276 14.78 14.27 -13.22
C LEU A 276 15.76 13.09 -13.25
N VAL A 277 16.79 13.18 -14.09
CA VAL A 277 17.78 12.11 -14.29
C VAL A 277 19.18 12.65 -13.98
N SER A 278 19.95 11.93 -13.16
CA SER A 278 21.33 12.32 -12.82
C SER A 278 22.30 11.16 -12.92
N ALA A 279 23.48 11.42 -13.47
CA ALA A 279 24.61 10.51 -13.36
C ALA A 279 25.32 10.74 -12.02
N VAL A 280 25.66 9.66 -11.33
CA VAL A 280 26.48 9.67 -10.11
C VAL A 280 27.66 8.71 -10.32
N PRO A 281 28.92 9.13 -10.19
CA PRO A 281 30.07 8.29 -10.53
C PRO A 281 30.26 7.16 -9.50
N GLU A 282 30.96 6.09 -9.89
CA GLU A 282 31.07 4.87 -9.07
C GLU A 282 32.13 4.91 -7.96
N ASP A 283 33.14 5.76 -8.12
CA ASP A 283 34.23 6.00 -7.16
C ASP A 283 33.77 6.91 -6.01
N ALA A 284 32.94 7.90 -6.31
CA ALA A 284 32.24 8.77 -5.37
C ALA A 284 30.71 8.66 -5.53
N PRO A 285 30.08 7.55 -5.10
CA PRO A 285 28.66 7.30 -5.29
C PRO A 285 27.79 8.12 -4.31
N ARG A 286 27.77 9.44 -4.49
CA ARG A 286 27.24 10.46 -3.59
C ARG A 286 26.45 11.53 -4.35
N TYR A 287 25.43 12.09 -3.71
CA TYR A 287 24.65 13.23 -4.23
C TYR A 287 24.00 13.99 -3.06
N PRO A 288 23.76 15.31 -3.17
CA PRO A 288 22.98 16.04 -2.17
C PRO A 288 21.57 15.46 -2.01
N SER A 289 21.16 15.23 -0.77
CA SER A 289 19.84 14.67 -0.41
C SER A 289 18.71 15.61 -0.80
N MET A 290 17.67 15.07 -1.44
CA MET A 290 16.40 15.74 -1.71
C MET A 290 15.55 15.89 -0.44
N THR A 291 15.67 14.99 0.53
CA THR A 291 14.79 14.92 1.72
C THR A 291 14.61 16.25 2.48
N PRO A 292 15.64 17.10 2.70
CA PRO A 292 15.46 18.41 3.34
C PRO A 292 14.56 19.39 2.55
N GLY A 293 14.45 19.22 1.23
CA GLY A 293 13.58 20.03 0.35
C GLY A 293 12.31 19.31 -0.13
N CYS A 294 12.22 17.99 0.06
CA CYS A 294 11.07 17.15 -0.30
C CYS A 294 11.01 15.93 0.64
N PRO A 295 10.33 16.03 1.81
CA PRO A 295 10.34 14.98 2.83
C PRO A 295 9.80 13.62 2.37
N ALA A 296 8.97 13.58 1.32
CA ALA A 296 8.53 12.38 0.63
C ALA A 296 9.67 11.49 0.08
N ALA A 297 10.88 12.03 -0.07
CA ALA A 297 12.08 11.32 -0.48
C ALA A 297 12.70 10.46 0.65
N HIS A 298 12.36 10.71 1.91
CA HIS A 298 13.03 10.17 3.10
C HIS A 298 13.29 8.65 3.09
N TRP A 299 12.30 7.84 2.73
CA TRP A 299 12.46 6.38 2.67
C TRP A 299 13.18 5.91 1.40
N VAL A 300 12.91 6.52 0.24
CA VAL A 300 13.57 6.11 -1.02
C VAL A 300 15.06 6.46 -1.04
N GLU A 301 15.48 7.56 -0.41
CA GLU A 301 16.91 7.91 -0.30
C GLU A 301 17.68 6.97 0.64
N ARG A 302 17.09 6.57 1.77
CA ARG A 302 17.66 5.53 2.67
C ARG A 302 17.73 4.17 1.97
N GLU A 303 16.69 3.81 1.24
CA GLU A 303 16.63 2.58 0.45
C GLU A 303 17.70 2.53 -0.65
N LEU A 304 17.97 3.64 -1.33
CA LEU A 304 19.02 3.72 -2.36
C LEU A 304 20.42 3.48 -1.79
N ARG A 305 20.66 3.99 -0.58
CA ARG A 305 21.91 3.74 0.16
C ARG A 305 22.05 2.28 0.59
N ASP A 306 20.98 1.64 1.03
CA ASP A 306 21.00 0.22 1.42
C ASP A 306 21.11 -0.71 0.21
N LEU A 307 20.24 -0.54 -0.79
CA LEU A 307 20.05 -1.51 -1.87
C LEU A 307 20.97 -1.30 -3.09
N VAL A 308 21.45 -0.08 -3.31
CA VAL A 308 22.33 0.29 -4.44
C VAL A 308 23.68 0.83 -3.96
N GLY A 309 23.77 1.38 -2.74
CA GLY A 309 25.00 1.95 -2.21
C GLY A 309 25.30 3.35 -2.73
N VAL A 310 24.28 4.09 -3.17
CA VAL A 310 24.38 5.50 -3.55
C VAL A 310 23.96 6.36 -2.35
N VAL A 311 24.83 7.26 -1.90
CA VAL A 311 24.70 7.94 -0.59
C VAL A 311 24.07 9.33 -0.74
N PRO A 312 22.89 9.58 -0.15
CA PRO A 312 22.29 10.91 -0.07
C PRO A 312 22.98 11.72 1.03
N GLU A 313 23.75 12.74 0.66
CA GLU A 313 24.53 13.58 1.57
C GLU A 313 23.67 14.70 2.17
N GLY A 314 23.79 14.94 3.48
CA GLY A 314 22.89 15.82 4.22
C GLY A 314 21.51 15.22 4.55
N HIS A 315 21.28 13.93 4.26
CA HIS A 315 20.03 13.25 4.63
C HIS A 315 19.85 13.19 6.18
N PRO A 316 18.67 13.55 6.73
CA PRO A 316 18.49 13.77 8.17
C PRO A 316 18.49 12.48 9.02
N ASP A 317 18.26 11.30 8.44
CA ASP A 317 18.36 10.01 9.13
C ASP A 317 19.33 9.07 8.40
N PRO A 318 20.60 8.97 8.81
CA PRO A 318 21.59 8.12 8.16
C PRO A 318 21.48 6.64 8.55
N ARG A 319 20.39 6.19 9.19
CA ARG A 319 20.18 4.77 9.53
C ARG A 319 19.64 3.97 8.33
N PRO A 320 20.03 2.68 8.19
CA PRO A 320 19.41 1.76 7.23
C PRO A 320 17.88 1.71 7.33
N LEU A 321 17.25 1.28 6.25
CA LEU A 321 15.81 1.02 6.16
C LEU A 321 15.53 -0.47 5.92
N VAL A 322 16.34 -1.13 5.08
CA VAL A 322 16.19 -2.53 4.66
C VAL A 322 17.37 -3.40 5.12
N ALA A 323 18.58 -2.84 5.21
CA ALA A 323 19.77 -3.57 5.64
C ALA A 323 19.78 -3.81 7.17
N HIS A 324 19.26 -4.98 7.57
CA HIS A 324 19.19 -5.44 8.96
C HIS A 324 20.55 -5.71 9.61
N ASP A 325 20.55 -5.90 10.94
CA ASP A 325 21.70 -6.24 11.78
C ASP A 325 22.34 -7.62 11.54
N GLY A 326 22.13 -8.21 10.36
CA GLY A 326 22.88 -9.36 9.85
C GLY A 326 23.26 -9.24 8.38
N TRP A 327 22.97 -8.10 7.73
CA TRP A 327 23.32 -7.85 6.33
C TRP A 327 24.84 -7.66 6.20
N PRO A 328 25.53 -8.17 5.16
CA PRO A 328 26.97 -7.96 5.01
C PRO A 328 27.34 -6.48 4.75
N ALA A 329 28.63 -6.13 4.87
CA ALA A 329 29.10 -4.76 4.59
C ALA A 329 29.31 -4.59 3.07
N GLY A 330 28.85 -3.47 2.50
CA GLY A 330 28.91 -3.22 1.05
C GLY A 330 27.99 -4.12 0.19
N ALA A 331 27.12 -4.93 0.82
CA ALA A 331 26.22 -5.84 0.13
C ALA A 331 24.94 -5.13 -0.34
N HIS A 332 24.93 -4.69 -1.59
CA HIS A 332 23.87 -3.87 -2.20
C HIS A 332 23.07 -4.68 -3.25
N PRO A 333 21.88 -5.25 -2.92
CA PRO A 333 21.25 -6.32 -3.71
C PRO A 333 20.72 -5.99 -5.10
N LEU A 334 20.61 -4.69 -5.43
CA LEU A 334 20.20 -4.24 -6.76
C LEU A 334 21.39 -4.06 -7.73
N ARG A 335 22.63 -4.09 -7.24
CA ARG A 335 23.83 -4.05 -8.08
C ARG A 335 23.94 -5.30 -8.98
N ARG A 336 24.66 -5.19 -10.10
CA ARG A 336 24.88 -6.28 -11.07
C ARG A 336 25.91 -7.32 -10.60
N ASP A 337 26.91 -6.88 -9.84
CA ASP A 337 27.98 -7.69 -9.24
C ASP A 337 27.58 -8.32 -7.88
N PHE A 338 26.38 -8.04 -7.37
CA PHE A 338 25.94 -8.56 -6.09
C PHE A 338 25.80 -10.08 -6.10
N THR A 339 26.65 -10.74 -5.31
CA THR A 339 26.54 -12.16 -4.98
C THR A 339 26.02 -12.31 -3.55
N PRO A 340 24.91 -13.03 -3.30
CA PRO A 340 24.41 -13.28 -1.96
C PRO A 340 25.45 -13.97 -1.06
N PRO A 341 25.55 -13.61 0.23
CA PRO A 341 26.53 -14.22 1.13
C PRO A 341 26.20 -15.70 1.38
N ALA A 342 27.24 -16.54 1.44
CA ALA A 342 27.07 -17.97 1.73
C ALA A 342 26.67 -18.23 3.19
N GLU A 343 27.09 -17.35 4.11
CA GLU A 343 26.76 -17.38 5.54
C GLU A 343 26.30 -15.99 6.01
N TRP A 344 25.29 -15.95 6.89
CA TRP A 344 24.76 -14.72 7.46
C TRP A 344 25.24 -14.58 8.91
N SER A 345 25.95 -13.49 9.21
CA SER A 345 26.46 -13.19 10.54
C SER A 345 25.68 -12.04 11.18
N TRP A 346 24.98 -12.32 12.29
CA TRP A 346 24.27 -11.28 13.04
C TRP A 346 25.25 -10.47 13.88
N ALA A 347 25.37 -9.18 13.56
CA ALA A 347 26.24 -8.21 14.21
C ALA A 347 25.55 -6.84 14.19
N PRO A 348 25.08 -6.31 15.33
CA PRO A 348 24.31 -5.07 15.38
C PRO A 348 25.15 -3.88 14.92
N ARG A 349 24.65 -3.17 13.92
CA ARG A 349 25.40 -2.12 13.19
C ARG A 349 25.08 -0.72 13.65
N PHE A 350 23.86 -0.50 14.14
CA PHE A 350 23.40 0.80 14.58
C PHE A 350 23.01 0.71 16.05
N ALA A 351 23.70 1.50 16.87
CA ALA A 351 23.27 1.73 18.23
C ALA A 351 21.89 2.40 18.19
N VAL A 352 20.89 1.69 18.71
CA VAL A 352 19.51 2.15 18.79
C VAL A 352 19.47 3.40 19.67
N PRO A 353 19.09 4.59 19.16
CA PRO A 353 19.09 5.82 19.96
C PRO A 353 18.05 5.70 21.08
N ARG A 354 18.52 5.81 22.32
CA ARG A 354 17.71 5.82 23.54
C ARG A 354 17.61 7.24 24.06
N ASP A 355 16.41 7.65 24.45
CA ASP A 355 16.25 8.81 25.30
C ASP A 355 16.62 8.42 26.76
N PRO A 356 17.61 9.08 27.40
CA PRO A 356 17.97 8.81 28.79
C PRO A 356 17.06 9.53 29.81
N SER A 357 16.05 10.28 29.35
CA SER A 357 15.20 11.11 30.21
C SER A 357 14.38 10.29 31.22
N PRO A 358 14.36 10.66 32.51
CA PRO A 358 13.60 9.93 33.53
C PRO A 358 12.11 9.82 33.20
N GLY A 359 11.58 8.59 33.19
CA GLY A 359 10.17 8.32 32.89
C GLY A 359 9.86 8.04 31.42
N VAL A 360 10.86 8.10 30.53
CA VAL A 360 10.76 7.60 29.15
C VAL A 360 11.07 6.10 29.11
N PHE A 361 10.29 5.34 28.34
CA PHE A 361 10.44 3.89 28.18
C PHE A 361 10.54 3.49 26.70
N GLU A 362 11.29 2.42 26.41
CA GLU A 362 11.29 1.75 25.11
C GLU A 362 10.41 0.49 25.15
N VAL A 363 9.44 0.39 24.24
CA VAL A 363 8.64 -0.83 24.05
C VAL A 363 8.90 -1.40 22.65
N PRO A 364 9.65 -2.51 22.51
CA PRO A 364 9.82 -3.20 21.23
C PRO A 364 8.71 -4.22 20.99
N VAL A 365 8.14 -4.23 19.79
CA VAL A 365 7.11 -5.18 19.33
C VAL A 365 7.51 -5.74 17.96
N GLY A 366 7.51 -7.06 17.79
CA GLY A 366 7.98 -7.71 16.57
C GLY A 366 9.49 -8.02 16.59
N PRO A 367 10.08 -8.48 15.46
CA PRO A 367 9.40 -8.81 14.20
C PRO A 367 8.52 -10.06 14.30
N ILE A 368 8.64 -10.85 15.37
CA ILE A 368 7.72 -11.94 15.72
C ILE A 368 6.66 -11.38 16.69
N HIS A 369 5.40 -11.64 16.39
CA HIS A 369 4.22 -11.11 17.09
C HIS A 369 3.20 -12.25 17.34
N ALA A 370 2.31 -12.08 18.32
CA ALA A 370 1.31 -13.10 18.67
C ALA A 370 0.16 -13.22 17.64
N GLY A 371 -0.10 -12.17 16.85
CA GLY A 371 -1.13 -12.17 15.80
C GLY A 371 -0.64 -12.69 14.45
N ILE A 372 -1.56 -12.85 13.49
CA ILE A 372 -1.25 -13.23 12.11
C ILE A 372 -1.14 -11.94 11.26
N ILE A 373 0.03 -11.31 11.28
CA ILE A 373 0.40 -10.19 10.40
C ILE A 373 1.74 -10.47 9.71
N GLU A 374 2.18 -9.58 8.83
CA GLU A 374 3.48 -9.67 8.14
C GLU A 374 4.62 -9.13 9.04
N PRO A 375 5.86 -9.65 8.93
CA PRO A 375 6.92 -9.36 9.90
C PRO A 375 7.40 -7.91 9.80
N GLY A 376 7.24 -7.17 10.89
CA GLY A 376 7.76 -5.81 11.06
C GLY A 376 8.05 -5.54 12.53
N HIS A 377 9.10 -4.76 12.81
CA HIS A 377 9.51 -4.41 14.16
C HIS A 377 9.17 -2.94 14.45
N PHE A 378 8.34 -2.71 15.46
CA PHE A 378 7.89 -1.41 15.93
C PHE A 378 8.53 -1.13 17.27
N ARG A 379 9.25 0.00 17.40
CA ARG A 379 9.80 0.46 18.68
C ARG A 379 9.13 1.76 19.08
N PHE A 380 8.33 1.71 20.13
CA PHE A 380 7.70 2.87 20.74
C PHE A 380 8.67 3.47 21.76
N THR A 381 8.81 4.79 21.72
CA THR A 381 9.34 5.59 22.83
C THR A 381 8.13 6.22 23.52
N THR A 382 7.92 5.97 24.82
CA THR A 382 6.70 6.37 25.52
C THR A 382 6.97 7.09 26.83
N VAL A 383 6.02 7.91 27.27
CA VAL A 383 5.93 8.38 28.67
C VAL A 383 4.61 7.86 29.23
N GLY A 384 4.71 6.93 30.18
CA GLY A 384 3.59 6.06 30.50
C GLY A 384 3.15 5.26 29.26
N GLU A 385 1.87 5.35 28.92
CA GLU A 385 1.27 4.65 27.77
C GLU A 385 1.25 5.48 26.48
N SER A 386 1.44 6.80 26.55
CA SER A 386 1.42 7.70 25.38
C SER A 386 2.72 7.62 24.57
N VAL A 387 2.60 7.48 23.26
CA VAL A 387 3.72 7.37 22.31
C VAL A 387 4.30 8.76 22.00
N LEU A 388 5.58 8.97 22.32
CA LEU A 388 6.35 10.15 21.93
C LEU A 388 7.06 9.99 20.58
N ALA A 389 7.42 8.76 20.20
CA ALA A 389 7.98 8.44 18.90
C ALA A 389 7.75 6.97 18.53
N LEU A 390 7.60 6.70 17.24
CA LEU A 390 7.53 5.34 16.68
C LEU A 390 8.59 5.13 15.61
N ASP A 391 9.52 4.22 15.88
CA ASP A 391 10.56 3.79 14.94
C ASP A 391 10.13 2.49 14.26
N VAL A 392 9.68 2.60 13.00
CA VAL A 392 9.18 1.48 12.18
C VAL A 392 10.32 0.85 11.39
N ARG A 393 10.60 -0.44 11.64
CA ARG A 393 11.66 -1.20 10.95
C ARG A 393 11.10 -2.42 10.21
N LEU A 394 10.96 -2.26 8.90
CA LEU A 394 10.53 -3.29 7.95
C LEU A 394 11.76 -3.94 7.28
N GLY A 395 11.64 -4.48 6.07
CA GLY A 395 12.70 -5.19 5.34
C GLY A 395 12.78 -6.69 5.64
N TRP A 396 12.10 -7.18 6.69
CA TRP A 396 12.12 -8.60 7.09
C TRP A 396 11.47 -9.54 6.07
N ALA A 397 10.63 -9.00 5.18
CA ALA A 397 9.99 -9.72 4.10
C ALA A 397 10.63 -9.42 2.73
N TYR A 398 11.81 -8.82 2.65
CA TYR A 398 12.50 -8.53 1.38
C TYR A 398 12.82 -9.81 0.60
N ARG A 399 12.25 -9.94 -0.61
CA ARG A 399 12.39 -11.11 -1.50
C ARG A 399 13.30 -10.83 -2.71
N GLY A 400 13.71 -9.58 -2.91
CA GLY A 400 14.56 -9.19 -4.04
C GLY A 400 13.85 -9.31 -5.38
N LEU A 401 12.54 -8.99 -5.43
CA LEU A 401 11.69 -9.23 -6.61
C LEU A 401 12.24 -8.57 -7.89
N GLU A 402 12.85 -7.39 -7.77
CA GLU A 402 13.46 -6.67 -8.89
C GLU A 402 14.69 -7.41 -9.46
N THR A 403 15.57 -7.90 -8.60
CA THR A 403 16.74 -8.72 -8.99
C THR A 403 16.29 -10.07 -9.56
N LEU A 404 15.19 -10.64 -9.07
CA LEU A 404 14.58 -11.87 -9.62
C LEU A 404 13.90 -11.67 -10.98
N ALA A 405 13.52 -10.43 -11.34
CA ALA A 405 12.94 -10.10 -12.64
C ALA A 405 14.02 -9.77 -13.70
N ARG A 406 15.21 -9.34 -13.28
CA ARG A 406 16.34 -9.03 -14.19
C ARG A 406 16.71 -10.28 -15.02
N GLY A 407 16.69 -10.13 -16.34
CA GLY A 407 16.91 -11.21 -17.32
C GLY A 407 15.72 -12.16 -17.51
N ALA A 408 14.63 -12.03 -16.75
CA ALA A 408 13.46 -12.90 -16.88
C ALA A 408 12.62 -12.52 -18.12
N PRO A 409 12.05 -13.51 -18.86
CA PRO A 409 11.05 -13.26 -19.89
C PRO A 409 9.78 -12.61 -19.32
N LEU A 410 9.08 -11.79 -20.12
CA LEU A 410 7.89 -11.01 -19.70
C LEU A 410 6.88 -11.80 -18.84
N GLY A 411 6.51 -13.01 -19.25
CA GLY A 411 5.54 -13.84 -18.51
C GLY A 411 6.02 -14.21 -17.10
N ARG A 412 7.32 -14.50 -16.94
CA ARG A 412 7.93 -14.81 -15.64
C ARG A 412 8.06 -13.55 -14.77
N ALA A 413 8.36 -12.40 -15.38
CA ALA A 413 8.38 -11.12 -14.66
C ALA A 413 6.97 -10.68 -14.20
N LEU A 414 5.94 -10.90 -15.03
CA LEU A 414 4.53 -10.69 -14.66
C LEU A 414 4.11 -11.55 -13.45
N GLU A 415 4.50 -12.84 -13.41
CA GLU A 415 4.25 -13.70 -12.25
C GLU A 415 4.88 -13.13 -10.97
N ILE A 416 6.09 -12.56 -11.06
CA ILE A 416 6.81 -11.95 -9.94
C ILE A 416 6.08 -10.69 -9.48
N ALA A 417 5.71 -9.81 -10.40
CA ALA A 417 4.96 -8.58 -10.11
C ALA A 417 3.61 -8.87 -9.44
N GLU A 418 2.82 -9.81 -9.96
CA GLU A 418 1.55 -10.29 -9.38
C GLU A 418 1.73 -10.87 -7.95
N ARG A 419 2.94 -11.37 -7.64
CA ARG A 419 3.32 -11.93 -6.32
C ARG A 419 4.00 -10.92 -5.40
N ALA A 420 4.11 -9.65 -5.80
CA ALA A 420 4.59 -8.57 -4.92
C ALA A 420 3.67 -8.32 -3.72
N CYS A 421 2.36 -8.60 -3.85
CA CYS A 421 1.39 -8.48 -2.76
C CYS A 421 0.39 -9.65 -2.77
N GLY A 422 -0.06 -10.07 -1.57
CA GLY A 422 -1.17 -11.01 -1.41
C GLY A 422 -2.57 -10.39 -1.58
N ALA A 423 -2.68 -9.05 -1.54
CA ALA A 423 -3.95 -8.32 -1.46
C ALA A 423 -4.05 -7.10 -2.41
N CYS A 424 -3.15 -7.00 -3.39
CA CYS A 424 -3.17 -6.04 -4.52
C CYS A 424 -2.69 -6.72 -5.82
N ALA A 425 -2.80 -8.05 -5.91
CA ALA A 425 -2.16 -8.85 -6.95
C ALA A 425 -2.59 -8.44 -8.37
N PHE A 426 -3.88 -8.13 -8.57
CA PHE A 426 -4.38 -7.64 -9.84
C PHE A 426 -3.85 -6.24 -10.15
N SER A 427 -3.81 -5.34 -9.17
CA SER A 427 -3.25 -3.99 -9.33
C SER A 427 -1.77 -4.01 -9.75
N HIS A 428 -0.96 -4.93 -9.21
CA HIS A 428 0.44 -5.10 -9.66
C HIS A 428 0.53 -5.72 -11.07
N ALA A 429 -0.29 -6.73 -11.38
CA ALA A 429 -0.32 -7.33 -12.71
C ALA A 429 -0.75 -6.32 -13.79
N LEU A 430 -1.73 -5.46 -13.49
CA LEU A 430 -2.20 -4.38 -14.35
C LEU A 430 -1.12 -3.30 -14.55
N ALA A 431 -0.46 -2.86 -13.49
CA ALA A 431 0.62 -1.88 -13.59
C ALA A 431 1.79 -2.42 -14.43
N PHE A 432 2.28 -3.62 -14.14
CA PHE A 432 3.33 -4.26 -14.94
C PHE A 432 2.91 -4.42 -16.41
N SER A 433 1.67 -4.87 -16.66
CA SER A 433 1.14 -5.04 -18.02
C SER A 433 1.11 -3.72 -18.80
N GLN A 434 0.64 -2.63 -18.18
CA GLN A 434 0.59 -1.30 -18.82
C GLN A 434 1.98 -0.70 -19.06
N ALA A 435 2.96 -0.96 -18.20
CA ALA A 435 4.34 -0.51 -18.42
C ALA A 435 4.99 -1.24 -19.61
N VAL A 436 4.72 -2.54 -19.78
CA VAL A 436 5.14 -3.31 -20.96
C VAL A 436 4.42 -2.85 -22.23
N GLU A 437 3.11 -2.56 -22.14
CA GLU A 437 2.32 -2.01 -23.26
C GLU A 437 2.83 -0.65 -23.73
N GLU A 438 3.27 0.21 -22.80
CA GLU A 438 3.82 1.52 -23.12
C GLU A 438 5.16 1.42 -23.88
N VAL A 439 6.04 0.46 -23.54
CA VAL A 439 7.26 0.16 -24.33
C VAL A 439 6.90 -0.38 -25.72
N ALA A 440 5.83 -1.16 -25.84
CA ALA A 440 5.37 -1.72 -27.10
C ALA A 440 4.58 -0.70 -27.97
N GLY A 441 4.36 0.54 -27.50
CA GLY A 441 3.52 1.53 -28.18
C GLY A 441 2.05 1.10 -28.34
N LEU A 442 1.59 0.18 -27.49
CA LEU A 442 0.41 -0.65 -27.72
C LEU A 442 -0.75 -0.29 -26.78
N LEU A 443 -1.96 -0.25 -27.31
CA LEU A 443 -3.19 -0.04 -26.53
C LEU A 443 -4.04 -1.32 -26.49
N ALA A 444 -4.30 -1.83 -25.29
CA ALA A 444 -5.19 -2.97 -25.10
C ALA A 444 -6.62 -2.69 -25.61
N PRO A 445 -7.36 -3.70 -26.13
CA PRO A 445 -8.71 -3.52 -26.67
C PRO A 445 -9.71 -2.86 -25.71
N PRO A 446 -10.75 -2.15 -26.18
CA PRO A 446 -11.77 -1.54 -25.32
C PRO A 446 -12.41 -2.52 -24.33
N ARG A 447 -12.77 -3.73 -24.77
CA ARG A 447 -13.29 -4.79 -23.88
C ARG A 447 -12.28 -5.18 -22.79
N ALA A 448 -11.01 -5.35 -23.16
CA ALA A 448 -9.92 -5.64 -22.23
C ALA A 448 -9.70 -4.51 -21.20
N ARG A 449 -9.74 -3.24 -21.64
CA ARG A 449 -9.61 -2.06 -20.78
C ARG A 449 -10.78 -1.94 -19.80
N ALA A 450 -12.01 -2.21 -20.25
CA ALA A 450 -13.19 -2.26 -19.38
C ALA A 450 -13.13 -3.41 -18.36
N LEU A 451 -12.76 -4.62 -18.79
CA LEU A 451 -12.57 -5.79 -17.91
C LEU A 451 -11.44 -5.58 -16.88
N ARG A 452 -10.40 -4.82 -17.23
CA ARG A 452 -9.34 -4.41 -16.29
C ARG A 452 -9.85 -3.50 -15.18
N VAL A 453 -10.72 -2.53 -15.49
CA VAL A 453 -11.34 -1.69 -14.45
C VAL A 453 -12.28 -2.54 -13.58
N LEU A 454 -13.10 -3.40 -14.19
CA LEU A 454 -14.00 -4.30 -13.45
C LEU A 454 -13.25 -5.17 -12.43
N ALA A 455 -12.15 -5.81 -12.84
CA ALA A 455 -11.32 -6.61 -11.95
C ALA A 455 -10.58 -5.77 -10.89
N ALA A 456 -10.10 -4.56 -11.24
CA ALA A 456 -9.46 -3.66 -10.27
C ALA A 456 -10.42 -3.16 -9.18
N GLU A 457 -11.67 -2.82 -9.53
CA GLU A 457 -12.68 -2.40 -8.54
C GLU A 457 -13.25 -3.58 -7.74
N LEU A 458 -13.26 -4.81 -8.27
CA LEU A 458 -13.52 -6.02 -7.47
C LEU A 458 -12.39 -6.29 -6.45
N GLU A 459 -11.12 -6.07 -6.83
CA GLU A 459 -9.99 -6.10 -5.86
C GLU A 459 -10.12 -4.98 -4.82
N ARG A 460 -10.63 -3.79 -5.21
CA ARG A 460 -10.91 -2.67 -4.29
C ARG A 460 -12.01 -3.00 -3.28
N LEU A 461 -13.11 -3.58 -3.73
CA LEU A 461 -14.21 -4.02 -2.86
C LEU A 461 -13.73 -5.06 -1.84
N ALA A 462 -13.05 -6.11 -2.30
CA ALA A 462 -12.49 -7.14 -1.40
C ALA A 462 -11.40 -6.59 -0.46
N GLY A 463 -10.68 -5.54 -0.88
CA GLY A 463 -9.71 -4.81 -0.06
C GLY A 463 -10.36 -3.95 1.02
N HIS A 464 -11.26 -3.04 0.64
CA HIS A 464 -11.91 -2.14 1.60
C HIS A 464 -12.81 -2.87 2.60
N LEU A 465 -13.48 -3.95 2.20
CA LEU A 465 -14.23 -4.80 3.15
C LEU A 465 -13.29 -5.50 4.16
N ALA A 466 -12.07 -5.88 3.76
CA ALA A 466 -11.04 -6.38 4.69
C ALA A 466 -10.50 -5.29 5.63
N ASP A 467 -10.64 -4.01 5.26
CA ASP A 467 -10.17 -2.87 6.05
C ASP A 467 -11.22 -2.47 7.08
N VAL A 468 -12.49 -2.34 6.65
CA VAL A 468 -13.66 -2.24 7.55
C VAL A 468 -13.64 -3.38 8.57
N ALA A 469 -13.44 -4.62 8.13
CA ALA A 469 -13.35 -5.79 9.02
C ALA A 469 -12.31 -5.61 10.13
N GLY A 470 -11.05 -5.33 9.76
CA GLY A 470 -9.97 -5.22 10.75
C GLY A 470 -10.11 -4.00 11.66
N ILE A 471 -10.60 -2.87 11.15
CA ILE A 471 -10.89 -1.69 11.99
C ILE A 471 -11.95 -2.04 13.06
N LEU A 472 -12.98 -2.81 12.69
CA LEU A 472 -14.01 -3.28 13.62
C LEU A 472 -13.48 -4.36 14.60
N ASN A 473 -12.57 -5.23 14.16
CA ASN A 473 -11.87 -6.18 15.04
C ASN A 473 -11.06 -5.47 16.13
N ASP A 474 -10.31 -4.44 15.77
CA ASP A 474 -9.37 -3.76 16.65
C ASP A 474 -10.06 -2.82 17.67
N VAL A 475 -11.37 -2.59 17.50
CA VAL A 475 -12.28 -2.02 18.53
C VAL A 475 -13.19 -3.07 19.18
N ALA A 476 -12.82 -4.36 19.10
CA ALA A 476 -13.54 -5.52 19.65
C ALA A 476 -14.98 -5.74 19.14
N CYS A 477 -15.39 -5.10 18.04
CA CYS A 477 -16.71 -5.26 17.41
C CYS A 477 -16.76 -6.56 16.57
N ALA A 478 -16.73 -7.71 17.26
CA ALA A 478 -16.61 -9.04 16.64
C ALA A 478 -17.72 -9.37 15.63
N VAL A 479 -18.96 -8.90 15.86
CA VAL A 479 -20.07 -9.07 14.91
C VAL A 479 -19.84 -8.24 13.63
N GLY A 480 -19.38 -6.99 13.77
CA GLY A 480 -19.06 -6.13 12.63
C GLY A 480 -17.88 -6.65 11.80
N PHE A 481 -16.86 -7.21 12.47
CA PHE A 481 -15.78 -7.94 11.81
C PHE A 481 -16.29 -9.15 11.01
N ALA A 482 -17.16 -9.97 11.61
CA ALA A 482 -17.69 -11.18 10.97
C ALA A 482 -18.52 -10.85 9.72
N GLU A 483 -19.40 -9.85 9.80
CA GLU A 483 -20.21 -9.40 8.66
C GLU A 483 -19.34 -8.78 7.55
N ALA A 484 -18.38 -7.92 7.89
CA ALA A 484 -17.42 -7.38 6.91
C ALA A 484 -16.64 -8.49 6.18
N MET A 485 -16.24 -9.54 6.91
CA MET A 485 -15.57 -10.71 6.35
C MET A 485 -16.49 -11.58 5.50
N ARG A 486 -17.79 -11.71 5.84
CA ARG A 486 -18.80 -12.36 4.98
C ARG A 486 -18.93 -11.65 3.64
N LEU A 487 -19.06 -10.32 3.64
CA LEU A 487 -19.19 -9.53 2.41
C LEU A 487 -17.93 -9.61 1.55
N ARG A 488 -16.76 -9.55 2.17
CA ARG A 488 -15.47 -9.81 1.49
C ARG A 488 -15.45 -11.19 0.84
N GLU A 489 -15.88 -12.22 1.57
CA GLU A 489 -15.93 -13.60 1.09
C GLU A 489 -16.85 -13.72 -0.14
N THR A 490 -18.04 -13.10 -0.12
CA THR A 490 -18.96 -13.02 -1.27
C THR A 490 -18.29 -12.41 -2.51
N VAL A 491 -17.56 -11.29 -2.36
CA VAL A 491 -16.83 -10.66 -3.48
C VAL A 491 -15.69 -11.57 -3.99
N GLN A 492 -14.95 -12.23 -3.10
CA GLN A 492 -13.88 -13.16 -3.50
C GLN A 492 -14.41 -14.44 -4.17
N GLN A 493 -15.61 -14.89 -3.82
CA GLN A 493 -16.31 -15.98 -4.50
C GLN A 493 -16.77 -15.56 -5.90
N ALA A 494 -17.28 -14.34 -6.09
CA ALA A 494 -17.55 -13.79 -7.41
C ALA A 494 -16.28 -13.69 -8.27
N CYS A 495 -15.15 -13.25 -7.71
CA CYS A 495 -13.86 -13.27 -8.39
C CYS A 495 -13.43 -14.69 -8.83
N ALA A 496 -13.64 -15.70 -7.99
CA ALA A 496 -13.35 -17.08 -8.34
C ALA A 496 -14.28 -17.66 -9.41
N ALA A 497 -15.59 -17.39 -9.33
CA ALA A 497 -16.58 -17.89 -10.28
C ALA A 497 -16.40 -17.32 -11.70
N LEU A 498 -16.07 -16.02 -11.81
CA LEU A 498 -15.98 -15.31 -13.09
C LEU A 498 -14.58 -15.38 -13.71
N PHE A 499 -13.53 -15.24 -12.90
CA PHE A 499 -12.16 -15.12 -13.38
C PHE A 499 -11.28 -16.34 -13.06
N GLY A 500 -11.79 -17.32 -12.29
CA GLY A 500 -11.08 -18.54 -11.92
C GLY A 500 -10.12 -18.42 -10.72
N HIS A 501 -10.03 -17.25 -10.07
CA HIS A 501 -9.14 -17.06 -8.92
C HIS A 501 -9.67 -16.04 -7.90
N ARG A 502 -9.69 -16.40 -6.60
CA ARG A 502 -10.18 -15.55 -5.48
C ARG A 502 -9.44 -14.21 -5.31
N TYR A 503 -8.21 -14.14 -5.83
CA TYR A 503 -7.35 -12.95 -5.86
C TYR A 503 -6.99 -12.54 -7.29
N LEU A 504 -7.83 -12.86 -8.29
CA LEU A 504 -7.74 -12.40 -9.68
C LEU A 504 -6.36 -12.60 -10.36
N ARG A 505 -5.66 -13.69 -10.03
CA ARG A 505 -4.34 -14.03 -10.58
C ARG A 505 -4.47 -14.74 -11.92
N GLY A 506 -3.56 -14.45 -12.84
CA GLY A 506 -3.60 -14.92 -14.23
C GLY A 506 -4.71 -14.28 -15.08
N VAL A 507 -5.27 -13.15 -14.64
CA VAL A 507 -6.37 -12.47 -15.34
C VAL A 507 -5.86 -11.38 -16.27
N CYS A 508 -4.96 -10.51 -15.79
CA CYS A 508 -4.32 -9.47 -16.59
C CYS A 508 -3.01 -9.96 -17.19
N VAL A 509 -2.78 -9.62 -18.45
CA VAL A 509 -1.52 -9.83 -19.19
C VAL A 509 -1.24 -8.59 -20.04
N PRO A 510 0.01 -8.24 -20.35
CA PRO A 510 0.28 -7.23 -21.38
C PRO A 510 -0.38 -7.65 -22.71
N GLY A 511 -1.00 -6.69 -23.38
CA GLY A 511 -1.92 -6.89 -24.51
C GLY A 511 -3.40 -6.93 -24.11
N GLY A 512 -3.76 -7.24 -22.85
CA GLY A 512 -5.16 -7.20 -22.38
C GLY A 512 -5.49 -8.06 -21.15
N VAL A 513 -6.38 -9.04 -21.33
CA VAL A 513 -6.84 -10.00 -20.30
C VAL A 513 -7.01 -11.41 -20.90
N LEU A 514 -7.05 -12.44 -20.03
CA LEU A 514 -7.23 -13.85 -20.39
C LEU A 514 -8.62 -14.43 -20.06
N ARG A 515 -9.53 -13.63 -19.51
CA ARG A 515 -10.88 -14.04 -19.09
C ARG A 515 -11.92 -13.02 -19.59
N ASP A 516 -13.12 -13.51 -19.84
CA ASP A 516 -14.26 -12.73 -20.32
C ASP A 516 -15.51 -13.03 -19.50
N LEU A 517 -16.50 -12.14 -19.55
CA LEU A 517 -17.81 -12.30 -18.94
C LEU A 517 -18.92 -12.24 -19.99
N ASP A 518 -19.81 -13.24 -20.01
CA ASP A 518 -21.05 -13.21 -20.79
C ASP A 518 -22.14 -12.36 -20.10
N ASP A 519 -23.25 -12.09 -20.80
CA ASP A 519 -24.34 -11.24 -20.27
C ASP A 519 -25.05 -11.88 -19.04
N PRO A 520 -25.33 -13.20 -18.99
CA PRO A 520 -25.75 -13.89 -17.77
C PRO A 520 -24.81 -13.69 -16.57
N GLN A 521 -23.50 -13.79 -16.78
CA GLN A 521 -22.46 -13.59 -15.76
C GLN A 521 -22.41 -12.13 -15.27
N GLN A 522 -22.49 -11.17 -16.19
CA GLN A 522 -22.60 -9.74 -15.85
C GLN A 522 -23.86 -9.46 -15.01
N MET A 523 -25.01 -10.01 -15.39
CA MET A 523 -26.28 -9.83 -14.68
C MET A 523 -26.37 -10.64 -13.36
N TRP A 524 -25.57 -11.70 -13.22
CA TRP A 524 -25.36 -12.39 -11.95
C TRP A 524 -24.49 -11.55 -11.00
N LEU A 525 -23.33 -11.09 -11.48
CA LEU A 525 -22.42 -10.25 -10.69
C LEU A 525 -23.13 -9.02 -10.15
N ARG A 526 -23.93 -8.34 -10.99
CA ARG A 526 -24.70 -7.16 -10.61
C ARG A 526 -25.69 -7.40 -9.47
N ARG A 527 -26.31 -8.60 -9.40
CA ARG A 527 -27.21 -8.97 -8.30
C ARG A 527 -26.43 -9.22 -7.00
N VAL A 528 -25.36 -10.03 -7.08
CA VAL A 528 -24.48 -10.30 -5.93
C VAL A 528 -23.91 -9.00 -5.34
N LEU A 529 -23.55 -8.03 -6.19
CA LEU A 529 -23.05 -6.74 -5.74
C LEU A 529 -24.13 -5.78 -5.23
N ALA A 530 -25.40 -5.95 -5.62
CA ALA A 530 -26.52 -5.20 -5.03
C ALA A 530 -26.78 -5.64 -3.59
N ASP A 531 -26.70 -6.94 -3.31
CA ASP A 531 -26.79 -7.48 -1.94
C ASP A 531 -25.63 -6.99 -1.08
N VAL A 532 -24.39 -7.06 -1.60
CA VAL A 532 -23.18 -6.52 -0.94
C VAL A 532 -23.28 -5.00 -0.70
N ARG A 533 -23.90 -4.24 -1.60
CA ARG A 533 -24.13 -2.79 -1.42
C ARG A 533 -24.99 -2.52 -0.18
N ALA A 534 -26.16 -3.14 -0.10
CA ALA A 534 -27.11 -2.93 0.99
C ALA A 534 -26.55 -3.36 2.36
N ASP A 535 -25.91 -4.54 2.41
CA ASP A 535 -25.29 -5.03 3.64
C ASP A 535 -24.11 -4.15 4.09
N ALA A 536 -23.28 -3.64 3.17
CA ALA A 536 -22.16 -2.76 3.50
C ALA A 536 -22.63 -1.38 4.03
N GLU A 537 -23.70 -0.81 3.46
CA GLU A 537 -24.32 0.42 3.96
C GLU A 537 -24.86 0.22 5.38
N ALA A 538 -25.62 -0.86 5.61
CA ALA A 538 -26.19 -1.18 6.91
C ALA A 538 -25.10 -1.41 7.98
N LEU A 539 -24.03 -2.12 7.62
CA LEU A 539 -22.89 -2.40 8.50
C LEU A 539 -22.16 -1.12 8.93
N VAL A 540 -21.81 -0.25 7.99
CA VAL A 540 -21.09 1.01 8.30
C VAL A 540 -21.99 1.96 9.07
N ALA A 541 -23.27 2.05 8.72
CA ALA A 541 -24.24 2.85 9.48
C ALA A 541 -24.39 2.36 10.92
N ALA A 542 -24.50 1.04 11.14
CA ALA A 542 -24.58 0.46 12.48
C ALA A 542 -23.28 0.67 13.30
N ALA A 543 -22.11 0.56 12.66
CA ALA A 543 -20.83 0.82 13.31
C ALA A 543 -20.68 2.28 13.76
N VAL A 544 -21.02 3.25 12.90
CA VAL A 544 -20.93 4.68 13.23
C VAL A 544 -22.04 5.13 14.20
N ALA A 545 -23.17 4.43 14.23
CA ALA A 545 -24.25 4.69 15.20
C ALA A 545 -24.00 4.09 16.60
N ASN A 546 -23.06 3.15 16.76
CA ASN A 546 -22.69 2.59 18.05
C ASN A 546 -21.72 3.53 18.79
N PRO A 547 -22.07 4.08 19.97
CA PRO A 547 -21.20 4.99 20.72
C PRO A 547 -19.86 4.38 21.12
N GLU A 548 -19.82 3.10 21.52
CA GLU A 548 -18.60 2.43 21.98
C GLU A 548 -17.60 2.23 20.84
N VAL A 549 -18.11 1.95 19.64
CA VAL A 549 -17.29 1.88 18.42
C VAL A 549 -16.84 3.28 18.01
N LEU A 550 -17.75 4.26 18.00
CA LEU A 550 -17.46 5.63 17.56
C LEU A 550 -16.40 6.32 18.44
N ASP A 551 -16.46 6.13 19.76
CA ASP A 551 -15.50 6.65 20.75
C ASP A 551 -14.08 6.15 20.47
N ARG A 552 -13.94 4.87 20.11
CA ARG A 552 -12.66 4.23 19.79
C ARG A 552 -12.09 4.59 18.41
N LEU A 553 -12.88 5.19 17.52
CA LEU A 553 -12.47 5.52 16.14
C LEU A 553 -12.22 7.03 15.94
N ARG A 554 -12.93 7.90 16.67
CA ARG A 554 -12.87 9.35 16.50
C ARG A 554 -11.70 9.95 17.27
N GLY A 555 -10.89 10.77 16.60
CA GLY A 555 -9.71 11.41 17.17
C GLY A 555 -8.51 10.47 17.35
N THR A 556 -8.68 9.17 17.16
CA THR A 556 -7.58 8.19 17.27
C THR A 556 -6.66 8.27 16.06
N GLY A 557 -5.37 8.52 16.32
CA GLY A 557 -4.29 8.58 15.34
C GLY A 557 -4.56 9.53 14.15
N PRO A 558 -4.71 10.84 14.39
CA PRO A 558 -4.91 11.83 13.35
C PRO A 558 -3.64 12.03 12.52
N LEU A 559 -3.78 12.18 11.21
CA LEU A 559 -2.71 12.57 10.29
C LEU A 559 -2.98 14.00 9.79
N PRO A 560 -2.23 15.01 10.27
CA PRO A 560 -2.41 16.39 9.82
C PRO A 560 -2.15 16.54 8.31
N ARG A 561 -2.98 17.35 7.63
CA ARG A 561 -2.90 17.60 6.19
C ARG A 561 -1.50 18.06 5.71
N ALA A 562 -0.78 18.82 6.54
CA ALA A 562 0.60 19.23 6.25
C ALA A 562 1.54 18.01 6.18
N ALA A 563 1.61 17.21 7.25
CA ALA A 563 2.41 15.98 7.27
C ALA A 563 2.03 15.00 6.15
N ALA A 564 0.73 14.90 5.80
CA ALA A 564 0.27 14.10 4.66
C ALA A 564 0.78 14.63 3.30
N LEU A 565 0.92 15.95 3.16
CA LEU A 565 1.42 16.61 1.96
C LEU A 565 2.93 16.42 1.83
N ASP A 566 3.66 16.75 2.90
CA ASP A 566 5.13 16.75 2.98
C ASP A 566 5.71 15.35 2.77
N LEU A 567 5.10 14.33 3.39
CA LEU A 567 5.47 12.92 3.22
C LEU A 567 4.96 12.31 1.90
N GLY A 568 4.19 13.07 1.10
CA GLY A 568 3.74 12.65 -0.23
C GLY A 568 2.69 11.54 -0.24
N VAL A 569 1.91 11.40 0.85
CA VAL A 569 0.96 10.30 1.11
C VAL A 569 -0.04 10.12 -0.04
N VAL A 570 -0.45 8.87 -0.27
CA VAL A 570 -1.38 8.43 -1.33
C VAL A 570 -2.56 7.60 -0.80
N GLY A 571 -3.60 7.40 -1.62
CA GLY A 571 -4.69 6.49 -1.31
C GLY A 571 -5.64 6.97 -0.21
N PRO A 572 -6.36 6.04 0.46
CA PRO A 572 -7.34 6.38 1.49
C PRO A 572 -6.79 7.23 2.63
N ALA A 573 -5.50 7.09 2.98
CA ALA A 573 -4.86 7.89 4.02
C ALA A 573 -4.69 9.37 3.62
N ALA A 574 -4.32 9.63 2.36
CA ALA A 574 -4.26 10.99 1.82
C ALA A 574 -5.65 11.62 1.73
N ARG A 575 -6.61 10.85 1.20
CA ARG A 575 -8.02 11.24 1.08
C ARG A 575 -8.69 11.53 2.41
N ALA A 576 -8.32 10.82 3.48
CA ALA A 576 -8.80 11.09 4.84
C ALA A 576 -8.20 12.35 5.48
N SER A 577 -7.12 12.90 4.91
CA SER A 577 -6.30 13.99 5.46
C SER A 577 -6.34 15.25 4.59
N GLY A 578 -7.46 15.51 3.91
CA GLY A 578 -7.68 16.71 3.10
C GLY A 578 -6.91 16.76 1.77
N LEU A 579 -6.39 15.63 1.29
CA LEU A 579 -5.68 15.52 0.00
C LEU A 579 -6.49 14.72 -1.01
N ALA A 580 -7.21 15.44 -1.87
CA ALA A 580 -8.03 14.88 -2.95
C ALA A 580 -7.17 14.32 -4.11
N ARG A 581 -6.31 13.33 -3.84
CA ARG A 581 -5.43 12.65 -4.81
C ARG A 581 -5.99 11.25 -5.15
N ASP A 582 -6.07 10.90 -6.42
CA ASP A 582 -6.46 9.56 -6.89
C ASP A 582 -5.94 9.28 -8.31
N THR A 583 -5.10 8.26 -8.46
CA THR A 583 -4.46 7.94 -9.75
C THR A 583 -5.47 7.56 -10.85
N ARG A 584 -6.67 7.08 -10.51
CA ARG A 584 -7.75 6.79 -11.49
C ARG A 584 -8.25 8.03 -12.20
N ARG A 585 -8.19 9.19 -11.53
CA ARG A 585 -8.61 10.50 -12.04
C ARG A 585 -7.43 11.32 -12.55
N ASP A 586 -6.33 11.31 -11.80
CA ASP A 586 -5.17 12.18 -12.02
C ASP A 586 -4.24 11.69 -13.14
N HIS A 587 -4.16 10.37 -13.33
CA HIS A 587 -3.40 9.71 -14.40
C HIS A 587 -4.22 8.54 -14.99
N PRO A 588 -5.38 8.82 -15.61
CA PRO A 588 -6.41 7.82 -15.86
C PRO A 588 -5.94 6.75 -16.86
N TYR A 589 -5.98 5.50 -16.40
CA TYR A 589 -5.49 4.31 -17.10
C TYR A 589 -6.63 3.32 -17.42
N ALA A 590 -6.32 2.20 -18.08
CA ALA A 590 -7.31 1.23 -18.56
C ALA A 590 -8.52 1.89 -19.24
N ALA A 591 -9.70 1.90 -18.60
CA ALA A 591 -10.91 2.60 -19.06
C ALA A 591 -11.42 3.68 -18.08
N TYR A 592 -10.66 4.08 -17.06
CA TYR A 592 -11.13 5.08 -16.07
C TYR A 592 -11.44 6.46 -16.67
N ARG A 593 -10.80 6.83 -17.79
CA ARG A 593 -11.12 8.06 -18.56
C ARG A 593 -12.52 8.05 -19.20
N GLU A 594 -13.18 6.89 -19.23
CA GLU A 594 -14.49 6.66 -19.88
C GLU A 594 -15.64 6.49 -18.85
N LEU A 595 -15.39 6.76 -17.56
CA LEU A 595 -16.29 6.46 -16.44
C LEU A 595 -16.41 7.64 -15.45
N ASP A 596 -17.63 7.87 -14.95
CA ASP A 596 -17.91 8.93 -13.98
C ASP A 596 -17.83 8.40 -12.54
N PHE A 597 -17.00 8.99 -11.69
CA PHE A 597 -16.94 8.66 -10.26
C PHE A 597 -16.46 9.85 -9.42
N ARG A 598 -16.65 9.77 -8.11
CA ARG A 598 -16.21 10.77 -7.13
C ARG A 598 -14.99 10.26 -6.37
N VAL A 599 -14.09 11.17 -6.04
CA VAL A 599 -12.97 10.92 -5.12
C VAL A 599 -13.43 11.36 -3.73
N PRO A 600 -13.75 10.44 -2.79
CA PRO A 600 -14.16 10.81 -1.44
C PRO A 600 -13.01 11.44 -0.67
N VAL A 601 -13.33 12.39 0.21
CA VAL A 601 -12.36 13.15 1.02
C VAL A 601 -12.91 13.39 2.42
N ARG A 602 -12.03 13.42 3.40
CA ARG A 602 -12.24 13.89 4.78
C ARG A 602 -11.06 14.76 5.20
N GLU A 603 -11.20 15.53 6.27
CA GLU A 603 -10.19 16.50 6.73
C GLU A 603 -9.62 16.16 8.11
N GLU A 604 -10.35 15.35 8.87
CA GLU A 604 -10.07 15.00 10.27
C GLU A 604 -8.82 14.10 10.43
N GLY A 605 -8.43 13.37 9.38
CA GLY A 605 -7.19 12.59 9.33
C GLY A 605 -7.14 11.40 10.30
N ASP A 606 -8.20 11.07 11.02
CA ASP A 606 -8.23 10.03 12.07
C ASP A 606 -8.62 8.63 11.53
N VAL A 607 -8.74 7.66 12.43
CA VAL A 607 -9.21 6.31 12.12
C VAL A 607 -10.64 6.35 11.53
N LEU A 608 -11.54 7.17 12.08
CA LEU A 608 -12.91 7.33 11.57
C LEU A 608 -12.95 7.86 10.13
N ALA A 609 -12.18 8.90 9.81
CA ALA A 609 -12.04 9.44 8.46
C ALA A 609 -11.50 8.37 7.50
N ARG A 610 -10.49 7.60 7.92
CA ARG A 610 -9.92 6.48 7.13
C ARG A 610 -10.88 5.30 6.97
N LEU A 611 -11.86 5.11 7.86
CA LEU A 611 -12.96 4.16 7.71
C LEU A 611 -14.03 4.68 6.72
N VAL A 612 -14.48 5.92 6.91
CA VAL A 612 -15.57 6.51 6.12
C VAL A 612 -15.17 6.75 4.65
N VAL A 613 -13.93 7.20 4.38
CA VAL A 613 -13.41 7.29 3.00
C VAL A 613 -13.49 5.93 2.29
N ARG A 614 -13.19 4.82 2.97
CA ARG A 614 -13.30 3.47 2.40
C ARG A 614 -14.75 3.02 2.19
N ALA A 615 -15.66 3.39 3.08
CA ALA A 615 -17.09 3.13 2.90
C ALA A 615 -17.64 3.87 1.67
N GLU A 616 -17.19 5.10 1.42
CA GLU A 616 -17.52 5.85 0.21
C GLU A 616 -16.82 5.28 -1.04
N GLU A 617 -15.56 4.85 -0.95
CA GLU A 617 -14.90 4.16 -2.07
C GLU A 617 -15.54 2.80 -2.40
N ILE A 618 -16.13 2.08 -1.44
CA ILE A 618 -16.95 0.89 -1.71
C ILE A 618 -18.16 1.28 -2.59
N GLN A 619 -18.86 2.36 -2.26
CA GLN A 619 -20.00 2.82 -3.06
C GLN A 619 -19.59 3.27 -4.47
N GLU A 620 -18.50 4.01 -4.60
CA GLU A 620 -18.00 4.43 -5.91
C GLU A 620 -17.46 3.25 -6.73
N SER A 621 -16.84 2.24 -6.10
CA SER A 621 -16.47 0.98 -6.78
C SER A 621 -17.70 0.26 -7.34
N LEU A 622 -18.78 0.16 -6.55
CA LEU A 622 -20.04 -0.47 -6.98
C LEU A 622 -20.69 0.35 -8.11
N ASN A 623 -20.64 1.69 -8.05
CA ASN A 623 -21.12 2.59 -9.10
C ASN A 623 -20.34 2.43 -10.41
N LEU A 624 -19.02 2.21 -10.34
CA LEU A 624 -18.17 1.92 -11.49
C LEU A 624 -18.50 0.55 -12.11
N VAL A 625 -18.76 -0.48 -11.28
CA VAL A 625 -19.18 -1.81 -11.77
C VAL A 625 -20.56 -1.77 -12.41
N ASP A 626 -21.54 -1.08 -11.82
CA ASP A 626 -22.86 -0.83 -12.42
C ASP A 626 -22.72 -0.17 -13.81
N GLN A 627 -21.87 0.85 -13.93
CA GLN A 627 -21.60 1.55 -15.18
C GLN A 627 -20.95 0.70 -16.27
N LEU A 628 -20.07 -0.22 -15.88
CA LEU A 628 -19.36 -1.15 -16.77
C LEU A 628 -20.26 -2.29 -17.24
N VAL A 629 -20.99 -2.93 -16.32
CA VAL A 629 -21.93 -4.02 -16.64
C VAL A 629 -23.04 -3.56 -17.59
N LEU A 630 -23.47 -2.29 -17.52
CA LEU A 630 -24.46 -1.74 -18.44
C LEU A 630 -23.91 -1.37 -19.83
N ARG A 631 -22.59 -1.34 -20.02
CA ARG A 631 -21.93 -0.78 -21.21
C ARG A 631 -20.67 -1.55 -21.66
N LEU A 632 -20.52 -2.82 -21.28
CA LEU A 632 -19.29 -3.59 -21.49
C LEU A 632 -19.02 -3.75 -23.00
N PRO A 633 -17.92 -3.18 -23.55
CA PRO A 633 -17.69 -3.20 -25.00
C PRO A 633 -17.51 -4.62 -25.53
N GLY A 634 -18.01 -4.90 -26.73
CA GLY A 634 -17.65 -6.11 -27.47
C GLY A 634 -16.23 -6.04 -28.04
N GLY A 635 -15.75 -7.16 -28.60
CA GLY A 635 -14.45 -7.24 -29.29
C GLY A 635 -13.42 -8.13 -28.58
N PRO A 636 -12.14 -8.10 -29.01
CA PRO A 636 -11.11 -9.00 -28.50
C PRO A 636 -10.71 -8.70 -27.05
N LEU A 637 -10.22 -9.73 -26.36
CA LEU A 637 -9.80 -9.68 -24.94
C LEU A 637 -8.33 -9.28 -24.78
N ASN A 638 -7.54 -9.48 -25.81
CA ASN A 638 -6.14 -9.10 -25.89
C ASN A 638 -5.75 -8.91 -27.36
N VAL A 639 -4.62 -8.26 -27.58
CA VAL A 639 -3.87 -8.28 -28.83
C VAL A 639 -2.55 -9.03 -28.63
N HIS A 640 -1.96 -9.52 -29.72
CA HIS A 640 -0.62 -10.08 -29.65
C HIS A 640 0.39 -8.99 -29.30
N LEU A 641 1.42 -9.36 -28.54
CA LEU A 641 2.60 -8.53 -28.34
C LEU A 641 3.61 -8.91 -29.41
N ASP A 642 3.86 -8.01 -30.34
CA ASP A 642 4.98 -8.13 -31.28
C ASP A 642 6.33 -8.04 -30.53
N ALA A 643 7.44 -8.20 -31.26
CA ALA A 643 8.78 -8.19 -30.68
C ALA A 643 9.12 -6.83 -30.03
N ILE A 644 8.96 -6.76 -28.70
CA ILE A 644 9.20 -5.53 -27.92
C ILE A 644 10.68 -5.15 -28.03
N PRO A 645 11.01 -3.89 -28.40
CA PRO A 645 12.40 -3.46 -28.58
C PRO A 645 13.19 -3.57 -27.27
N ALA A 646 14.48 -3.92 -27.37
CA ALA A 646 15.39 -3.88 -26.24
C ALA A 646 15.78 -2.42 -25.89
N GLY A 647 15.97 -2.13 -24.61
CA GLY A 647 16.36 -0.80 -24.11
C GLY A 647 15.21 0.18 -23.92
N GLY A 648 14.02 -0.09 -24.45
CA GLY A 648 12.83 0.76 -24.31
C GLY A 648 12.31 0.82 -22.87
N THR A 649 11.77 1.97 -22.47
CA THR A 649 11.34 2.29 -21.10
C THR A 649 9.85 2.60 -21.01
N GLY A 650 9.16 2.13 -19.96
CA GLY A 650 7.72 2.35 -19.77
C GLY A 650 7.33 2.49 -18.30
N LEU A 651 6.32 3.33 -18.05
CA LEU A 651 5.92 3.78 -16.72
C LEU A 651 4.39 3.65 -16.52
N ALA A 652 3.98 2.78 -15.60
CA ALA A 652 2.59 2.65 -15.19
C ALA A 652 2.34 3.18 -13.78
N LEU A 653 1.32 4.03 -13.66
CA LEU A 653 0.73 4.46 -12.40
C LEU A 653 -0.66 3.82 -12.28
N VAL A 654 -0.96 3.17 -11.15
CA VAL A 654 -2.23 2.44 -10.91
C VAL A 654 -2.71 2.67 -9.48
N GLU A 655 -3.98 3.03 -9.26
CA GLU A 655 -4.54 3.16 -7.92
C GLU A 655 -4.97 1.78 -7.37
N SER A 656 -4.11 1.15 -6.56
CA SER A 656 -4.50 -0.03 -5.78
C SER A 656 -5.51 0.33 -4.69
N PRO A 657 -6.12 -0.65 -3.98
CA PRO A 657 -7.00 -0.39 -2.84
C PRO A 657 -6.31 0.33 -1.66
N ARG A 658 -4.97 0.45 -1.68
CA ARG A 658 -4.16 1.15 -0.68
C ARG A 658 -3.65 2.51 -1.16
N GLY A 659 -3.83 2.84 -2.45
CA GLY A 659 -3.26 4.02 -3.12
C GLY A 659 -2.40 3.69 -4.33
N ARG A 660 -1.72 4.71 -4.87
CA ARG A 660 -0.85 4.62 -6.06
C ARG A 660 0.23 3.54 -5.94
N LEU A 661 0.29 2.67 -6.94
CA LEU A 661 1.44 1.84 -7.30
C LEU A 661 2.19 2.53 -8.45
N VAL A 662 3.50 2.31 -8.47
CA VAL A 662 4.41 2.76 -9.54
C VAL A 662 5.15 1.54 -10.05
N HIS A 663 5.12 1.30 -11.36
CA HIS A 663 5.97 0.30 -12.02
C HIS A 663 6.69 0.99 -13.17
N TRP A 664 8.01 1.06 -13.09
CA TRP A 664 8.88 1.50 -14.17
C TRP A 664 9.72 0.31 -14.63
N LEU A 665 9.92 0.13 -15.94
CA LEU A 665 10.78 -0.93 -16.45
C LEU A 665 11.55 -0.49 -17.69
N ARG A 666 12.68 -1.17 -17.91
CA ARG A 666 13.46 -1.17 -19.15
C ARG A 666 13.55 -2.59 -19.69
N THR A 667 13.21 -2.78 -20.96
CA THR A 667 13.25 -4.09 -21.63
C THR A 667 14.66 -4.50 -22.01
N GLY A 668 14.90 -5.82 -22.07
CA GLY A 668 16.14 -6.43 -22.54
C GLY A 668 15.93 -7.22 -23.84
N PRO A 669 17.01 -7.74 -24.45
CA PRO A 669 16.95 -8.56 -25.66
C PRO A 669 15.96 -9.72 -25.55
N GLY A 670 15.27 -10.03 -26.64
CA GLY A 670 14.39 -11.19 -26.75
C GLY A 670 13.13 -11.17 -25.86
N GLY A 671 12.63 -9.99 -25.48
CA GLY A 671 11.46 -9.89 -24.60
C GLY A 671 11.78 -10.27 -23.14
N THR A 672 12.96 -9.87 -22.66
CA THR A 672 13.34 -9.97 -21.25
C THR A 672 13.17 -8.62 -20.54
N ILE A 673 13.27 -8.61 -19.21
CA ILE A 673 13.37 -7.38 -18.42
C ILE A 673 14.85 -7.08 -18.13
N ALA A 674 15.35 -5.93 -18.57
CA ALA A 674 16.70 -5.47 -18.25
C ALA A 674 16.75 -4.84 -16.84
N GLU A 675 15.77 -4.00 -16.52
CA GLU A 675 15.54 -3.45 -15.18
C GLU A 675 14.03 -3.31 -14.93
N TRP A 676 13.59 -3.50 -13.68
CA TRP A 676 12.24 -3.17 -13.21
C TRP A 676 12.37 -2.57 -11.81
N ARG A 677 11.64 -1.48 -11.58
CA ARG A 677 11.56 -0.74 -10.32
C ARG A 677 10.11 -0.59 -9.94
N MET A 678 9.75 -0.87 -8.69
CA MET A 678 8.40 -0.61 -8.20
C MET A 678 8.35 0.06 -6.83
N ARG A 679 7.39 0.98 -6.70
CA ARG A 679 6.97 1.59 -5.42
C ARG A 679 5.53 1.22 -5.15
N SER A 680 5.23 0.81 -3.92
CA SER A 680 3.87 0.55 -3.46
C SER A 680 3.33 1.71 -2.63
N ALA A 681 2.00 1.79 -2.53
CA ALA A 681 1.35 2.71 -1.60
C ALA A 681 1.75 2.45 -0.14
N SER A 682 2.07 1.19 0.23
CA SER A 682 2.66 0.87 1.53
C SER A 682 3.96 1.65 1.77
N HIS A 683 4.90 1.58 0.83
CA HIS A 683 6.20 2.27 0.91
C HIS A 683 6.05 3.78 1.06
N ALA A 684 5.12 4.39 0.30
CA ALA A 684 4.83 5.81 0.39
C ALA A 684 4.17 6.22 1.73
N ASN A 685 3.31 5.37 2.30
CA ASN A 685 2.47 5.75 3.44
C ASN A 685 3.04 5.36 4.82
N TRP A 686 4.00 4.43 4.91
CA TRP A 686 4.56 4.00 6.20
C TRP A 686 5.16 5.13 7.07
N PRO A 687 5.88 6.14 6.51
CA PRO A 687 6.32 7.30 7.29
C PRO A 687 5.17 8.04 8.00
N ALA A 688 3.98 8.10 7.38
CA ALA A 688 2.82 8.76 7.95
C ALA A 688 2.16 7.96 9.09
N VAL A 689 2.38 6.65 9.17
CA VAL A 689 1.97 5.82 10.31
C VAL A 689 2.76 6.19 11.57
N ALA A 690 4.04 6.54 11.44
CA ALA A 690 4.85 7.00 12.57
C ALA A 690 4.37 8.36 13.12
N VAL A 691 3.93 9.28 12.23
CA VAL A 691 3.33 10.57 12.63
C VAL A 691 1.95 10.37 13.26
N ALA A 692 1.09 9.56 12.64
CA ALA A 692 -0.26 9.29 13.16
C ALA A 692 -0.28 8.39 14.41
N ALA A 693 0.86 7.84 14.83
CA ALA A 693 1.01 7.11 16.08
C ALA A 693 1.46 8.00 17.26
N LEU A 694 1.79 9.27 17.03
CA LEU A 694 2.17 10.21 18.09
C LEU A 694 0.96 10.52 19.00
N GLU A 695 1.24 10.72 20.29
CA GLU A 695 0.30 11.00 21.39
C GLU A 695 -0.74 9.90 21.69
N ALA A 696 -1.05 9.03 20.72
CA ALA A 696 -1.86 7.83 20.89
C ALA A 696 -1.27 6.88 21.96
N LEU A 697 -2.14 6.09 22.58
CA LEU A 697 -1.72 5.08 23.56
C LEU A 697 -1.15 3.85 22.82
N VAL A 698 -0.17 3.16 23.40
CA VAL A 698 0.37 1.91 22.84
C VAL A 698 -0.72 0.85 22.53
N PRO A 699 -1.77 0.65 23.36
CA PRO A 699 -2.91 -0.23 23.03
C PRO A 699 -3.74 0.21 21.82
N ASP A 700 -3.67 1.48 21.40
CA ASP A 700 -4.40 2.02 20.25
C ASP A 700 -3.60 1.91 18.94
N PHE A 701 -2.29 1.70 19.01
CA PHE A 701 -1.45 1.55 17.82
C PHE A 701 -1.92 0.47 16.84
N PRO A 702 -2.39 -0.73 17.25
CA PRO A 702 -2.94 -1.73 16.32
C PRO A 702 -4.04 -1.14 15.43
N LEU A 703 -4.99 -0.41 16.03
CA LEU A 703 -6.09 0.24 15.33
C LEU A 703 -5.60 1.35 14.39
N VAL A 704 -4.64 2.18 14.83
CA VAL A 704 -3.99 3.18 13.97
C VAL A 704 -3.35 2.49 12.76
N ASN A 705 -2.47 1.52 12.97
CA ASN A 705 -1.79 0.75 11.93
C ASN A 705 -2.78 0.08 10.96
N LYS A 706 -3.81 -0.60 11.49
CA LYS A 706 -4.86 -1.26 10.70
C LYS A 706 -5.74 -0.28 9.92
N SER A 707 -5.92 0.95 10.40
CA SER A 707 -6.65 1.98 9.65
C SER A 707 -5.88 2.53 8.44
N PHE A 708 -4.54 2.44 8.42
CA PHE A 708 -3.75 2.61 7.20
C PHE A 708 -3.73 1.34 6.36
N ASN A 709 -3.65 0.16 7.00
CA ASN A 709 -3.66 -1.17 6.37
C ASN A 709 -2.54 -1.37 5.33
N LEU A 710 -1.31 -1.01 5.68
CA LEU A 710 -0.18 -1.11 4.77
C LEU A 710 0.35 -2.56 4.74
N CYS A 711 0.69 -3.05 3.55
CA CYS A 711 1.30 -4.37 3.36
C CYS A 711 2.82 -4.24 3.40
N TYR A 712 3.44 -4.93 4.34
CA TYR A 712 4.85 -4.95 4.70
C TYR A 712 5.63 -5.65 3.57
N ALA A 713 5.16 -6.83 3.16
CA ALA A 713 5.74 -7.61 2.06
C ALA A 713 5.71 -6.88 0.71
N CYS A 714 4.81 -5.90 0.55
CA CYS A 714 4.69 -5.05 -0.63
C CYS A 714 5.46 -3.72 -0.50
N ALA A 715 5.82 -3.29 0.72
CA ALA A 715 6.79 -2.22 0.94
C ALA A 715 8.21 -2.73 0.68
N ASP A 716 8.53 -3.91 1.22
CA ASP A 716 9.87 -4.51 1.14
C ASP A 716 10.24 -4.90 -0.31
N ARG A 717 9.33 -5.61 -1.02
CA ARG A 717 9.55 -6.37 -2.28
C ARG A 717 10.42 -7.61 -2.08
#